data_AF-A0A971Q5W8-F1
#
_entry.id   AF-A0A971Q5W8-F1
#
_cell.length_a   1.000
_cell.length_b   1.000
_cell.length_c   1.000
_cell.angle_alpha   90.00
_cell.angle_beta   90.00
_cell.angle_gamma   90.00
#
_symmetry.space_group_name_H-M   'P 1'
#
loop_
_entity.id
_entity.type
_entity.pdbx_description
1 polymer ?
#
loop_
_entity_poly.entity_id
_entity_poly.type
_entity_poly.pdbx_seq_one_letter_code
_entity_poly.pdbx_strand_id
1 'polypeptide(L)'
;MGSQKWCGLAAVVVLLAAAGALAQSTPNAKWTFMVYLDADNNLEEVGIDDFLEMAEVGSTDNVQIVVQFDRVAGYSSEYGDWTGTKRFRVTAGMEPTTASAEEDLGEVNMGDSNSLVDFIDWAKDEYPADNYVLVLWNHGSGWHSPGPEAEPPAKAAESPVTAPTRESPFTAVCEDVTDADTLYNKEVRQALESAGADIRILAFDACLMGMLEVAYEMRDVADILVGSELTEPGPGWAYDTLLQDLVDDPEMTGNELAAAMVDHYMESYDNSSVNLSAIDLSKVAALAEATFDLGDSLVANWAHDDHTEMEQAATLVLNRLDEAVIANGFDPATTPNANGLAVYFPLQDVWFDDDYSPVNILFASGSWDEFVQQYYIAMESSWVRNIRLVVQSFDDGYGSNIDLGHFAELVVDPPVTIDYYTQEITSETSFEEVGTPRGWHADDTHWGYDLPFPFTYFGQSYSRICISSNGYILFQSSCASLSDYTNSEAEFIAQPMVAAMWDNIVTDETNQVGEDIYIEESAERVVIRWVGELYSSRHPVNLEMVLQSNGIIEFRYGSGNINLSPTIGISAGDGANYYLAPYNNVSNLGMAQTVRYVPVGLIDPPTSVSAAPGDGCGNVVLNWTASEGATGYKVFYREDQAGPPWAPLNDGDPASGESVGNVTSVAISGLAAGQTYHFAVTAFDADFESTYSESDSTLTGTTCAFRITSQVDEGAGELTCDPPGPTYTYGQIVNLTFKPTTCYRLRGWVGTDDDSSTSLNNTIRMTDDRAVGVDTVISTHVVKTKILGGHGRICCEPQQYSYQCGENIALTVQPEWGYRVRAWHGTDNDASTDTTNSFVVDDDKEIIVELEPVAYNLNINVPTGHGKVLTQPEGSNFGPGQTVLLMAVPDWDYRVKSWSGARYDNTTGYLNVVPMDGHKTVTVEFMKIPEFKPPDIVTYTLQANVADGEGRVEPDLKVCAPGETVTLLATPASGWRVKSWTGTDDDASTENFNVVTVDADTVVSVEFMPAPTPEGDPNDPNSGGSGGNQDPISAACAMLATVLLGAVLLGFLAIAAPGLRAKED
;
A
#
# COMPACT_ATOMS: atom_id res chain seq x y z
N MET A 1 85.73 35.71 37.09
CA MET A 1 85.00 36.36 35.98
C MET A 1 84.29 35.27 35.20
N GLY A 2 83.13 35.53 34.60
CA GLY A 2 82.46 34.57 33.69
C GLY A 2 81.34 33.72 34.30
N SER A 3 80.51 34.26 35.20
CA SER A 3 79.33 33.57 35.76
C SER A 3 78.02 34.26 35.37
N GLN A 4 77.59 34.12 34.12
CA GLN A 4 76.24 34.42 33.61
C GLN A 4 76.11 33.91 32.16
N LYS A 5 74.85 33.82 31.67
CA LYS A 5 74.38 32.98 30.54
C LYS A 5 74.24 31.49 30.92
N TRP A 6 73.35 30.79 30.22
CA TRP A 6 72.83 29.41 30.44
C TRP A 6 71.67 29.18 31.44
N CYS A 7 71.32 30.10 32.33
CA CYS A 7 70.07 29.98 33.13
C CYS A 7 68.81 30.55 32.43
N GLY A 8 68.92 31.09 31.21
CA GLY A 8 67.81 31.77 30.53
C GLY A 8 66.92 30.87 29.66
N LEU A 9 67.45 29.78 29.10
CA LEU A 9 66.74 28.97 28.11
C LEU A 9 65.75 27.98 28.75
N ALA A 10 66.18 27.30 29.83
CA ALA A 10 65.36 26.28 30.51
C ALA A 10 64.06 26.85 31.11
N ALA A 11 64.08 28.10 31.58
CA ALA A 11 62.88 28.76 32.13
C ALA A 11 61.83 29.05 31.04
N VAL A 12 62.26 29.45 29.83
CA VAL A 12 61.37 29.75 28.70
C VAL A 12 60.75 28.46 28.15
N VAL A 13 61.53 27.39 27.99
CA VAL A 13 61.01 26.09 27.52
C VAL A 13 60.00 25.49 28.50
N VAL A 14 60.23 25.59 29.81
CA VAL A 14 59.26 25.10 30.83
C VAL A 14 58.01 25.97 30.90
N LEU A 15 58.10 27.30 30.66
CA LEU A 15 56.92 28.17 30.58
C LEU A 15 56.09 27.92 29.31
N LEU A 16 56.72 27.63 28.16
CA LEU A 16 56.01 27.24 26.94
C LEU A 16 55.36 25.85 27.09
N ALA A 17 56.06 24.88 27.68
CA ALA A 17 55.48 23.57 27.97
C ALA A 17 54.32 23.62 28.99
N ALA A 18 54.31 24.61 29.89
CA ALA A 18 53.20 24.85 30.81
C ALA A 18 52.03 25.62 30.16
N ALA A 19 52.26 26.35 29.06
CA ALA A 19 51.20 27.01 28.28
C ALA A 19 50.48 26.00 27.36
N GLY A 20 51.24 25.13 26.68
CA GLY A 20 50.66 24.05 25.85
C GLY A 20 49.91 22.96 26.64
N ALA A 21 50.02 22.95 27.97
CA ALA A 21 49.24 22.08 28.87
C ALA A 21 48.00 22.78 29.48
N LEU A 22 47.65 23.96 28.97
CA LEU A 22 46.44 24.73 29.32
C LEU A 22 45.70 25.22 28.06
N ALA A 23 45.90 24.56 26.92
CA ALA A 23 44.82 24.44 25.96
C ALA A 23 43.71 23.64 26.66
N GLN A 24 42.66 24.32 27.10
CA GLN A 24 41.38 23.66 27.30
C GLN A 24 40.96 23.13 25.93
N SER A 25 40.57 21.86 25.84
CA SER A 25 39.69 21.46 24.74
C SER A 25 38.48 22.37 24.82
N THR A 26 38.25 23.17 23.77
CA THR A 26 36.95 23.81 23.58
C THR A 26 35.91 22.70 23.66
N PRO A 27 34.81 22.86 24.43
CA PRO A 27 33.69 21.96 24.30
C PRO A 27 33.24 21.95 22.83
N ASN A 28 32.84 20.78 22.32
CA ASN A 28 32.15 20.71 21.04
C ASN A 28 30.88 21.58 21.10
N ALA A 29 30.44 22.08 19.96
CA ALA A 29 29.07 22.57 19.84
C ALA A 29 28.08 21.43 20.13
N LYS A 30 26.83 21.75 20.46
CA LYS A 30 25.76 20.75 20.54
C LYS A 30 25.33 20.26 19.16
N TRP A 31 25.29 21.21 18.23
CA TRP A 31 24.83 21.02 16.87
C TRP A 31 25.74 21.78 15.89
N THR A 32 26.08 21.12 14.79
CA THR A 32 26.53 21.79 13.56
C THR A 32 25.50 21.48 12.49
N PHE A 33 24.85 22.53 12.01
CA PHE A 33 23.81 22.51 10.99
C PHE A 33 24.46 22.92 9.67
N MET A 34 24.57 21.96 8.75
CA MET A 34 25.29 22.09 7.50
C MET A 34 24.28 22.17 6.35
N VAL A 35 24.32 23.24 5.57
CA VAL A 35 23.49 23.37 4.35
C VAL A 35 24.40 23.31 3.13
N TYR A 36 24.19 22.30 2.30
CA TYR A 36 24.78 22.19 0.97
C TYR A 36 23.82 22.89 0.01
N LEU A 37 24.05 24.19 -0.13
CA LEU A 37 23.16 25.15 -0.79
C LEU A 37 23.61 25.29 -2.25
N ASP A 38 23.28 24.27 -3.04
CA ASP A 38 23.51 24.31 -4.48
C ASP A 38 22.44 25.16 -5.15
N ALA A 39 22.83 26.33 -5.65
CA ALA A 39 21.98 27.17 -6.48
C ALA A 39 22.65 27.55 -7.80
N ASP A 40 23.48 26.67 -8.39
CA ASP A 40 23.91 26.80 -9.78
C ASP A 40 22.80 26.37 -10.76
N ASN A 41 21.62 26.99 -10.64
CA ASN A 41 20.42 26.67 -11.41
C ASN A 41 19.38 27.80 -11.26
N ASN A 42 18.11 27.54 -11.63
CA ASN A 42 17.05 28.55 -11.58
C ASN A 42 16.55 28.93 -10.17
N LEU A 43 17.11 28.36 -9.10
CA LEU A 43 16.73 28.64 -7.71
C LEU A 43 17.65 29.70 -7.05
N GLU A 44 18.61 30.28 -7.77
CA GLU A 44 19.57 31.27 -7.25
C GLU A 44 18.93 32.44 -6.47
N GLU A 45 17.73 32.89 -6.82
CA GLU A 45 17.04 33.97 -6.10
C GLU A 45 16.53 33.51 -4.70
N VAL A 46 16.03 32.29 -4.56
CA VAL A 46 15.48 31.78 -3.29
C VAL A 46 16.56 31.27 -2.34
N GLY A 47 17.63 30.64 -2.85
CA GLY A 47 18.78 30.27 -2.00
C GLY A 47 19.51 31.49 -1.38
N ILE A 48 19.39 32.66 -2.00
CA ILE A 48 19.83 33.93 -1.39
C ILE A 48 18.92 34.30 -0.20
N ASP A 49 17.61 34.14 -0.32
CA ASP A 49 16.66 34.43 0.76
C ASP A 49 16.84 33.43 1.93
N ASP A 50 17.01 32.13 1.67
CA ASP A 50 17.29 31.10 2.70
C ASP A 50 18.59 31.38 3.47
N PHE A 51 19.64 31.84 2.77
CA PHE A 51 20.87 32.29 3.43
C PHE A 51 20.61 33.47 4.38
N LEU A 52 19.71 34.39 4.00
CA LEU A 52 19.35 35.56 4.79
C LEU A 52 18.47 35.18 5.99
N GLU A 53 17.58 34.19 5.86
CA GLU A 53 16.82 33.61 6.98
C GLU A 53 17.75 32.96 8.01
N MET A 54 18.67 32.09 7.56
CA MET A 54 19.75 31.56 8.41
C MET A 54 20.58 32.67 9.08
N ALA A 55 20.72 33.82 8.41
CA ALA A 55 21.43 34.98 8.90
C ALA A 55 20.59 35.93 9.80
N GLU A 56 19.27 35.79 9.93
CA GLU A 56 18.49 36.46 10.98
C GLU A 56 18.94 35.95 12.37
N VAL A 57 19.19 34.63 12.48
CA VAL A 57 19.61 33.93 13.70
C VAL A 57 21.15 33.88 13.85
N GLY A 58 21.82 33.14 12.98
CA GLY A 58 23.27 32.95 12.96
C GLY A 58 23.91 32.15 14.11
N SER A 59 25.15 31.69 13.87
CA SER A 59 25.88 30.75 14.73
C SER A 59 26.25 31.28 16.12
N THR A 60 26.10 30.44 17.14
CA THR A 60 26.43 30.69 18.55
C THR A 60 27.65 29.89 19.04
N ASP A 61 27.87 29.82 20.36
CA ASP A 61 28.86 28.90 20.97
C ASP A 61 28.37 27.43 20.96
N ASN A 62 27.05 27.19 20.95
CA ASN A 62 26.44 25.85 21.05
C ASN A 62 25.89 25.32 19.72
N VAL A 63 25.57 26.20 18.77
CA VAL A 63 25.01 25.84 17.45
C VAL A 63 25.86 26.52 16.39
N GLN A 64 26.47 25.74 15.50
CA GLN A 64 27.13 26.26 14.29
C GLN A 64 26.18 26.12 13.12
N ILE A 65 26.03 27.17 12.32
CA ILE A 65 25.27 27.17 11.06
C ILE A 65 26.30 27.44 9.96
N VAL A 66 26.51 26.46 9.10
CA VAL A 66 27.56 26.49 8.07
C VAL A 66 26.97 26.15 6.71
N VAL A 67 27.37 26.91 5.70
CA VAL A 67 26.79 26.82 4.35
C VAL A 67 27.92 26.75 3.34
N GLN A 68 27.86 25.77 2.44
CA GLN A 68 28.56 25.81 1.16
C GLN A 68 27.53 26.24 0.11
N PHE A 69 27.70 27.44 -0.42
CA PHE A 69 26.74 28.09 -1.31
C PHE A 69 27.36 28.24 -2.69
N ASP A 70 26.73 27.66 -3.72
CA ASP A 70 27.06 27.95 -5.12
C ASP A 70 26.01 28.84 -5.81
N ARG A 71 26.43 29.57 -6.84
CA ARG A 71 25.63 30.56 -7.56
C ARG A 71 26.04 30.64 -9.04
N VAL A 72 25.06 30.46 -9.91
CA VAL A 72 25.19 30.62 -11.37
C VAL A 72 25.21 32.08 -11.80
N ALA A 73 25.72 32.33 -13.01
CA ALA A 73 25.57 33.62 -13.68
C ALA A 73 24.16 33.83 -14.28
N GLY A 74 23.32 34.63 -13.61
CA GLY A 74 22.34 35.48 -14.32
C GLY A 74 20.86 35.32 -13.99
N TYR A 75 20.49 34.69 -12.88
CA TYR A 75 19.15 34.85 -12.32
C TYR A 75 19.13 36.08 -11.39
N SER A 76 19.96 36.09 -10.36
CA SER A 76 20.17 37.24 -9.48
C SER A 76 21.31 38.15 -9.96
N SER A 77 21.49 39.28 -9.26
CA SER A 77 22.71 40.11 -9.29
C SER A 77 23.01 40.73 -7.91
N GLU A 78 22.39 40.17 -6.86
CA GLU A 78 22.49 40.69 -5.49
C GLU A 78 23.80 40.23 -4.80
N TYR A 79 24.13 40.91 -3.69
CA TYR A 79 25.25 40.62 -2.78
C TYR A 79 26.66 40.53 -3.41
N GLY A 80 26.80 41.00 -4.65
CA GLY A 80 28.08 41.18 -5.32
C GLY A 80 28.16 40.68 -6.76
N ASP A 81 27.12 39.98 -7.25
CA ASP A 81 27.11 39.38 -8.60
C ASP A 81 28.32 38.43 -8.76
N TRP A 82 28.49 37.53 -7.77
CA TRP A 82 29.56 36.54 -7.71
C TRP A 82 29.05 35.16 -8.12
N THR A 83 29.90 34.39 -8.80
CA THR A 83 29.64 33.01 -9.20
C THR A 83 30.64 32.05 -8.55
N GLY A 84 30.33 30.75 -8.59
CA GLY A 84 31.18 29.67 -8.08
C GLY A 84 31.18 29.59 -6.55
N THR A 85 31.38 28.39 -6.02
CA THR A 85 31.16 28.00 -4.62
C THR A 85 31.94 28.79 -3.57
N LYS A 86 31.29 29.10 -2.44
CA LYS A 86 31.90 29.76 -1.27
C LYS A 86 31.39 29.17 0.04
N ARG A 87 32.25 29.13 1.06
CA ARG A 87 31.93 28.60 2.40
C ARG A 87 31.74 29.71 3.42
N PHE A 88 30.70 29.57 4.23
CA PHE A 88 30.31 30.55 5.25
C PHE A 88 30.04 29.87 6.59
N ARG A 89 30.54 30.44 7.67
CA ARG A 89 29.97 30.26 9.02
C ARG A 89 29.01 31.40 9.30
N VAL A 90 27.70 31.16 9.13
CA VAL A 90 26.68 32.20 9.14
C VAL A 90 26.59 32.88 10.52
N THR A 91 26.42 34.20 10.56
CA THR A 91 26.29 34.99 11.79
C THR A 91 25.19 36.04 11.66
N ALA A 92 24.54 36.41 12.76
CA ALA A 92 23.43 37.38 12.80
C ALA A 92 23.72 38.66 11.99
N GLY A 93 22.93 38.88 10.92
CA GLY A 93 23.06 40.00 9.99
C GLY A 93 24.18 39.86 8.95
N MET A 94 24.57 38.64 8.56
CA MET A 94 25.52 38.37 7.48
C MET A 94 24.85 38.48 6.10
N GLU A 95 25.44 39.26 5.21
CA GLU A 95 25.11 39.28 3.77
C GLU A 95 25.96 38.22 3.03
N PRO A 96 25.44 37.46 2.04
CA PRO A 96 26.20 36.43 1.30
C PRO A 96 27.14 37.04 0.25
N THR A 97 28.32 37.52 0.67
CA THR A 97 29.30 38.21 -0.19
C THR A 97 30.67 37.53 -0.17
N THR A 98 31.47 37.74 -1.21
CA THR A 98 32.90 37.34 -1.25
C THR A 98 33.76 37.98 -0.14
N ALA A 99 33.25 39.00 0.58
CA ALA A 99 33.93 39.64 1.70
C ALA A 99 33.48 39.12 3.08
N SER A 100 32.44 38.29 3.14
CA SER A 100 31.91 37.62 4.33
C SER A 100 32.12 36.10 4.32
N ALA A 101 32.43 35.51 3.16
CA ALA A 101 32.89 34.13 3.05
C ALA A 101 34.18 33.88 3.85
N GLU A 102 34.30 32.67 4.40
CA GLU A 102 35.52 32.19 5.07
C GLU A 102 36.48 31.55 4.06
N GLU A 103 35.95 30.87 3.06
CA GLU A 103 36.68 30.30 1.93
C GLU A 103 35.94 30.57 0.60
N ASP A 104 36.70 30.86 -0.45
CA ASP A 104 36.24 31.10 -1.81
C ASP A 104 36.89 30.04 -2.70
N LEU A 105 36.12 29.03 -3.08
CA LEU A 105 36.62 27.82 -3.75
C LEU A 105 36.83 28.06 -5.27
N GLY A 106 36.08 29.01 -5.83
CA GLY A 106 35.79 29.05 -7.26
C GLY A 106 34.70 28.02 -7.61
N GLU A 107 34.48 27.75 -8.90
CA GLU A 107 33.59 26.65 -9.33
C GLU A 107 34.00 25.31 -8.70
N VAL A 108 33.01 24.60 -8.17
CA VAL A 108 33.10 23.21 -7.74
C VAL A 108 31.80 22.54 -8.14
N ASN A 109 31.86 21.55 -9.04
CA ASN A 109 30.74 20.66 -9.37
C ASN A 109 30.02 20.20 -8.08
N MET A 110 28.84 20.76 -7.80
CA MET A 110 28.05 20.42 -6.62
C MET A 110 27.40 19.04 -6.76
N GLY A 111 27.25 18.55 -8.00
CA GLY A 111 26.86 17.19 -8.33
C GLY A 111 27.87 16.09 -7.97
N ASP A 112 29.18 16.40 -7.87
CA ASP A 112 30.19 15.37 -7.55
C ASP A 112 30.14 14.98 -6.06
N SER A 113 29.94 13.69 -5.80
CA SER A 113 30.12 13.02 -4.50
C SER A 113 31.30 13.53 -3.65
N ASN A 114 32.44 13.85 -4.28
CA ASN A 114 33.66 14.30 -3.60
C ASN A 114 33.53 15.74 -3.06
N SER A 115 32.72 16.58 -3.71
CA SER A 115 32.43 17.95 -3.28
C SER A 115 31.61 17.95 -1.99
N LEU A 116 30.66 17.02 -1.88
CA LEU A 116 29.93 16.78 -0.63
C LEU A 116 30.83 16.18 0.46
N VAL A 117 31.75 15.25 0.14
CA VAL A 117 32.75 14.75 1.11
C VAL A 117 33.60 15.88 1.67
N ASP A 118 34.16 16.74 0.82
CA ASP A 118 35.02 17.84 1.25
C ASP A 118 34.26 18.85 2.12
N PHE A 119 32.98 19.13 1.81
CA PHE A 119 32.13 19.98 2.66
C PHE A 119 31.88 19.36 4.04
N ILE A 120 31.49 18.09 4.09
CA ILE A 120 31.21 17.36 5.33
C ILE A 120 32.46 17.31 6.21
N ASP A 121 33.61 16.95 5.65
CA ASP A 121 34.87 16.87 6.42
C ASP A 121 35.38 18.25 6.85
N TRP A 122 35.29 19.29 6.00
CA TRP A 122 35.57 20.68 6.39
C TRP A 122 34.71 21.13 7.59
N ALA A 123 33.39 20.88 7.52
CA ALA A 123 32.46 21.26 8.57
C ALA A 123 32.72 20.49 9.88
N LYS A 124 33.10 19.21 9.81
CA LYS A 124 33.45 18.41 11.00
C LYS A 124 34.79 18.80 11.64
N ASP A 125 35.80 19.17 10.85
CA ASP A 125 37.13 19.52 11.35
C ASP A 125 37.19 20.96 11.92
N GLU A 126 36.59 21.95 11.26
CA GLU A 126 36.57 23.35 11.75
C GLU A 126 35.40 23.61 12.73
N TYR A 127 34.27 22.92 12.58
CA TYR A 127 33.05 23.12 13.40
C TYR A 127 32.57 21.83 14.12
N PRO A 128 33.39 21.24 15.01
CA PRO A 128 33.07 19.99 15.69
C PRO A 128 31.91 20.12 16.70
N ALA A 129 30.90 19.27 16.53
CA ALA A 129 29.71 19.17 17.37
C ALA A 129 29.54 17.79 18.04
N ASP A 130 28.58 17.69 18.97
CA ASP A 130 28.05 16.44 19.53
C ASP A 130 27.04 15.77 18.57
N ASN A 131 26.41 16.53 17.65
CA ASN A 131 25.44 16.06 16.64
C ASN A 131 25.56 16.89 15.35
N TYR A 132 25.26 16.29 14.20
CA TYR A 132 25.29 16.97 12.89
C TYR A 132 23.94 16.85 12.17
N VAL A 133 23.52 17.96 11.53
CA VAL A 133 22.47 17.98 10.51
C VAL A 133 23.12 18.27 9.17
N LEU A 134 22.74 17.53 8.13
CA LEU A 134 23.06 17.84 6.74
C LEU A 134 21.76 18.10 6.00
N VAL A 135 21.56 19.33 5.51
CA VAL A 135 20.52 19.67 4.55
C VAL A 135 21.14 19.66 3.16
N LEU A 136 20.53 18.92 2.23
CA LEU A 136 20.75 19.05 0.80
C LEU A 136 19.59 19.88 0.25
N TRP A 137 19.90 21.06 -0.29
CA TRP A 137 18.92 22.03 -0.80
C TRP A 137 19.10 22.16 -2.30
N ASN A 138 18.03 21.91 -3.08
CA ASN A 138 17.94 22.10 -4.54
C ASN A 138 16.56 21.66 -5.08
N HIS A 139 16.42 21.47 -6.39
CA HIS A 139 15.49 20.49 -6.95
C HIS A 139 15.75 19.06 -6.42
N GLY A 140 14.71 18.25 -6.41
CA GLY A 140 14.79 16.81 -6.13
C GLY A 140 13.91 16.01 -7.10
N SER A 141 14.06 14.68 -7.10
CA SER A 141 13.27 13.77 -7.95
C SER A 141 12.93 12.43 -7.28
N GLY A 142 13.14 12.32 -5.97
CA GLY A 142 12.79 11.11 -5.19
C GLY A 142 13.61 9.90 -5.60
N TRP A 143 12.96 8.88 -6.20
CA TRP A 143 13.66 7.73 -6.79
C TRP A 143 13.72 7.75 -8.35
N HIS A 144 12.84 8.49 -9.04
CA HIS A 144 12.68 8.52 -10.51
C HIS A 144 13.05 9.87 -11.17
N SER A 145 13.93 9.87 -12.18
CA SER A 145 14.15 11.08 -13.00
C SER A 145 13.11 11.17 -14.14
N PRO A 146 12.31 12.24 -14.25
CA PRO A 146 11.48 12.44 -15.44
C PRO A 146 12.34 12.58 -16.69
N GLY A 147 11.89 11.97 -17.79
CA GLY A 147 12.62 11.98 -19.07
C GLY A 147 12.71 13.36 -19.74
N PRO A 148 13.55 13.52 -20.79
CA PRO A 148 13.93 14.82 -21.36
C PRO A 148 12.86 15.55 -22.21
N GLU A 149 11.57 15.38 -21.87
CA GLU A 149 10.47 16.17 -22.45
C GLU A 149 10.06 17.38 -21.60
N ALA A 150 10.62 17.51 -20.38
CA ALA A 150 10.58 18.75 -19.61
C ALA A 150 11.54 19.81 -20.22
N GLU A 151 11.13 20.49 -21.30
CA GLU A 151 11.92 21.60 -21.84
C GLU A 151 12.05 22.74 -20.81
N PRO A 152 13.27 23.16 -20.41
CA PRO A 152 13.45 24.24 -19.46
C PRO A 152 12.92 25.58 -20.03
N PRO A 153 12.32 26.45 -19.20
CA PRO A 153 11.63 27.66 -19.66
C PRO A 153 12.57 28.63 -20.37
N ALA A 154 12.50 28.64 -21.70
CA ALA A 154 13.55 29.21 -22.54
C ALA A 154 13.80 30.73 -22.35
N LYS A 155 14.91 31.09 -21.68
CA LYS A 155 15.96 32.03 -22.14
C LYS A 155 17.17 32.13 -21.20
N ALA A 156 18.27 31.51 -21.62
CA ALA A 156 19.56 32.21 -21.72
C ALA A 156 20.07 32.03 -23.16
N ALA A 157 20.76 33.03 -23.73
CA ALA A 157 21.08 33.01 -25.15
C ALA A 157 22.49 33.52 -25.47
N GLU A 158 23.45 32.60 -25.59
CA GLU A 158 24.31 32.46 -26.78
C GLU A 158 25.18 31.18 -26.73
N SER A 159 25.35 30.51 -27.88
CA SER A 159 26.15 29.28 -28.12
C SER A 159 25.59 27.95 -27.58
N PRO A 160 26.00 26.79 -28.17
CA PRO A 160 25.27 25.54 -28.01
C PRO A 160 25.88 24.60 -26.96
N VAL A 161 25.15 24.40 -25.85
CA VAL A 161 25.32 23.19 -25.03
C VAL A 161 24.86 22.00 -25.86
N THR A 162 25.74 21.00 -26.03
CA THR A 162 25.33 19.69 -26.53
C THR A 162 24.75 18.90 -25.37
N ALA A 163 23.44 18.63 -25.41
CA ALA A 163 22.70 17.90 -24.38
C ALA A 163 23.42 16.60 -23.95
N PRO A 164 23.35 16.23 -22.65
CA PRO A 164 24.16 15.15 -22.07
C PRO A 164 23.94 13.82 -22.80
N THR A 165 25.03 13.22 -23.27
CA THR A 165 24.99 11.94 -23.98
C THR A 165 25.02 10.75 -23.00
N ARG A 166 23.96 10.65 -22.19
CA ARG A 166 23.54 9.53 -21.31
C ARG A 166 24.58 8.44 -21.04
N GLU A 167 25.05 8.36 -19.79
CA GLU A 167 25.12 7.07 -19.10
C GLU A 167 24.27 7.12 -17.82
N SER A 168 23.35 6.16 -17.71
CA SER A 168 22.62 5.80 -16.50
C SER A 168 21.61 6.83 -15.92
N PRO A 169 20.73 6.38 -14.99
CA PRO A 169 19.40 6.98 -14.82
C PRO A 169 18.94 6.98 -13.34
N PHE A 170 19.87 7.20 -12.42
CA PHE A 170 19.55 7.21 -10.99
C PHE A 170 18.91 8.55 -10.64
N THR A 171 18.33 8.66 -9.45
CA THR A 171 17.80 9.93 -8.96
C THR A 171 18.81 10.72 -8.20
N ALA A 172 18.59 12.03 -8.23
CA ALA A 172 19.47 13.02 -7.66
C ALA A 172 18.72 14.12 -6.92
N VAL A 173 19.52 14.86 -6.17
CA VAL A 173 19.32 16.20 -5.61
C VAL A 173 20.53 17.03 -6.06
N CYS A 174 20.51 18.35 -5.96
CA CYS A 174 21.64 19.22 -6.37
C CYS A 174 21.94 19.14 -7.88
N GLU A 175 21.14 19.84 -8.69
CA GLU A 175 21.41 20.15 -10.10
C GLU A 175 22.38 21.33 -10.24
N ASP A 176 23.55 21.02 -10.79
CA ASP A 176 24.62 21.96 -11.16
C ASP A 176 24.58 22.19 -12.68
N VAL A 177 24.15 23.38 -13.11
CA VAL A 177 23.97 23.72 -14.54
C VAL A 177 25.28 24.10 -15.22
N THR A 178 26.29 24.56 -14.48
CA THR A 178 27.56 25.04 -15.03
C THR A 178 28.54 23.90 -15.35
N ASP A 179 28.69 22.90 -14.47
CA ASP A 179 29.40 21.66 -14.78
C ASP A 179 28.50 20.60 -15.44
N ALA A 180 27.17 20.79 -15.41
CA ALA A 180 26.13 19.96 -16.04
C ALA A 180 26.06 18.52 -15.50
N ASP A 181 25.97 18.43 -14.17
CA ASP A 181 25.96 17.19 -13.37
C ASP A 181 24.83 17.25 -12.31
N THR A 182 24.59 16.14 -11.59
CA THR A 182 23.52 16.11 -10.55
C THR A 182 23.81 15.05 -9.49
N LEU A 183 23.78 15.40 -8.19
CA LEU A 183 24.26 14.49 -7.13
C LEU A 183 23.29 13.34 -6.85
N TYR A 184 23.62 12.14 -7.33
CA TYR A 184 22.73 10.99 -7.22
C TYR A 184 22.57 10.48 -5.77
N ASN A 185 21.40 9.94 -5.39
CA ASN A 185 21.13 9.35 -4.06
C ASN A 185 22.20 8.33 -3.63
N LYS A 186 22.64 7.51 -4.58
CA LYS A 186 23.71 6.52 -4.41
C LYS A 186 25.08 7.15 -4.15
N GLU A 187 25.27 8.41 -4.53
CA GLU A 187 26.48 9.20 -4.34
C GLU A 187 26.43 10.03 -3.05
N VAL A 188 25.28 10.62 -2.69
CA VAL A 188 25.01 11.14 -1.33
C VAL A 188 25.40 10.09 -0.29
N ARG A 189 24.93 8.85 -0.47
CA ARG A 189 25.28 7.73 0.41
C ARG A 189 26.78 7.40 0.39
N GLN A 190 27.41 7.32 -0.78
CA GLN A 190 28.86 7.06 -0.89
C GLN A 190 29.70 8.18 -0.24
N ALA A 191 29.26 9.43 -0.32
CA ALA A 191 29.90 10.56 0.33
C ALA A 191 29.82 10.43 1.86
N LEU A 192 28.64 10.12 2.41
CA LEU A 192 28.43 9.88 3.83
C LEU A 192 29.26 8.70 4.36
N GLU A 193 29.31 7.58 3.63
CA GLU A 193 30.17 6.43 3.95
C GLU A 193 31.67 6.80 3.89
N SER A 194 32.09 7.62 2.91
CA SER A 194 33.50 7.98 2.69
C SER A 194 34.03 8.99 3.71
N ALA A 195 33.23 10.01 4.05
CA ALA A 195 33.52 10.95 5.12
C ALA A 195 33.44 10.31 6.51
N GLY A 196 32.87 9.10 6.63
CA GLY A 196 32.59 8.46 7.92
C GLY A 196 31.71 9.35 8.80
N ALA A 197 30.64 9.87 8.22
CA ALA A 197 29.79 10.86 8.86
C ALA A 197 28.87 10.24 9.93
N ASP A 198 28.62 10.98 11.01
CA ASP A 198 27.72 10.62 12.11
C ASP A 198 26.53 11.60 12.07
N ILE A 199 25.72 11.48 11.01
CA ILE A 199 24.63 12.40 10.70
C ILE A 199 23.38 12.02 11.50
N ARG A 200 22.93 12.93 12.37
CA ARG A 200 21.72 12.73 13.17
C ARG A 200 20.45 13.01 12.36
N ILE A 201 20.49 13.98 11.45
CA ILE A 201 19.40 14.28 10.51
C ILE A 201 20.00 14.52 9.13
N LEU A 202 19.62 13.69 8.15
CA LEU A 202 19.75 13.99 6.73
C LEU A 202 18.44 14.60 6.26
N ALA A 203 18.49 15.85 5.82
CA ALA A 203 17.36 16.65 5.41
C ALA A 203 17.44 16.95 3.91
N PHE A 204 16.30 16.91 3.24
CA PHE A 204 16.15 17.27 1.85
C PHE A 204 15.13 18.42 1.79
N ASP A 205 15.61 19.63 1.50
CA ASP A 205 14.80 20.78 1.08
C ASP A 205 14.78 20.72 -0.46
N ALA A 206 14.02 19.73 -0.93
CA ALA A 206 14.03 19.22 -2.30
C ALA A 206 12.85 18.27 -2.57
N CYS A 207 12.18 18.47 -3.70
CA CYS A 207 11.01 17.71 -4.14
C CYS A 207 11.18 16.17 -4.11
N LEU A 208 10.11 15.47 -3.72
CA LEU A 208 9.91 14.03 -3.82
C LEU A 208 10.87 13.15 -2.99
N MET A 209 11.69 13.72 -2.10
CA MET A 209 12.72 12.95 -1.36
C MET A 209 12.16 12.14 -0.17
N GLY A 210 10.92 12.39 0.24
CA GLY A 210 10.14 11.63 1.23
C GLY A 210 9.62 10.29 0.71
N MET A 211 10.52 9.41 0.25
CA MET A 211 10.17 8.11 -0.33
C MET A 211 10.83 6.93 0.36
N LEU A 212 10.12 5.79 0.43
CA LEU A 212 10.64 4.56 1.05
C LEU A 212 11.92 4.08 0.34
N GLU A 213 11.98 4.24 -0.98
CA GLU A 213 13.16 4.05 -1.82
C GLU A 213 14.39 4.82 -1.30
N VAL A 214 14.26 6.14 -1.12
CA VAL A 214 15.33 7.05 -0.68
C VAL A 214 15.71 6.74 0.76
N ALA A 215 14.73 6.64 1.66
CA ALA A 215 14.93 6.30 3.06
C ALA A 215 15.63 4.93 3.22
N TYR A 216 15.30 3.94 2.38
CA TYR A 216 15.94 2.63 2.42
C TYR A 216 17.38 2.67 1.89
N GLU A 217 17.72 3.54 0.94
CA GLU A 217 19.12 3.73 0.53
C GLU A 217 19.94 4.42 1.65
N MET A 218 19.38 5.44 2.31
CA MET A 218 20.06 6.22 3.36
C MET A 218 20.10 5.54 4.75
N ARG A 219 19.37 4.44 4.95
CA ARG A 219 19.13 3.80 6.27
C ARG A 219 20.36 3.45 7.12
N ASP A 220 21.53 3.28 6.48
CA ASP A 220 22.78 2.85 7.12
C ASP A 220 23.80 4.01 7.27
N VAL A 221 23.44 5.24 6.88
CA VAL A 221 24.34 6.43 6.86
C VAL A 221 23.84 7.66 7.63
N ALA A 222 22.59 7.64 8.12
CA ALA A 222 22.05 8.67 9.02
C ALA A 222 21.04 8.05 10.02
N ASP A 223 20.79 8.73 11.14
CA ASP A 223 19.78 8.27 12.14
C ASP A 223 18.33 8.63 11.75
N ILE A 224 18.13 9.78 11.09
CA ILE A 224 16.82 10.33 10.72
C ILE A 224 16.88 10.90 9.30
N LEU A 225 15.82 10.69 8.50
CA LEU A 225 15.57 11.41 7.24
C LEU A 225 14.43 12.42 7.43
N VAL A 226 14.52 13.59 6.79
CA VAL A 226 13.42 14.56 6.63
C VAL A 226 13.30 14.95 5.16
N GLY A 227 12.08 15.00 4.62
CA GLY A 227 11.82 15.41 3.24
C GLY A 227 10.34 15.34 2.84
N SER A 228 9.99 15.91 1.68
CA SER A 228 8.61 15.92 1.16
C SER A 228 8.31 14.73 0.27
N GLU A 229 7.13 14.16 0.41
CA GLU A 229 6.64 13.09 -0.48
C GLU A 229 6.15 13.65 -1.85
N LEU A 230 6.00 14.97 -1.97
CA LEU A 230 5.49 15.70 -3.13
C LEU A 230 6.50 16.77 -3.61
N THR A 231 6.07 17.66 -4.49
CA THR A 231 6.85 18.85 -4.86
C THR A 231 6.75 19.92 -3.77
N GLU A 232 7.89 20.54 -3.42
CA GLU A 232 7.94 21.60 -2.40
C GLU A 232 7.75 23.00 -3.04
N PRO A 233 7.21 23.98 -2.30
CA PRO A 233 7.15 25.36 -2.77
C PRO A 233 8.56 25.95 -2.90
N GLY A 234 8.81 26.72 -3.96
CA GLY A 234 10.13 27.31 -4.24
C GLY A 234 10.81 28.10 -3.10
N PRO A 235 10.11 28.72 -2.12
CA PRO A 235 10.76 29.34 -0.96
C PRO A 235 11.24 28.38 0.14
N GLY A 236 11.28 27.06 -0.10
CA GLY A 236 11.92 26.09 0.80
C GLY A 236 11.36 26.06 2.22
N TRP A 237 12.24 25.80 3.19
CA TRP A 237 11.93 25.70 4.62
C TRP A 237 12.10 27.03 5.36
N ALA A 238 11.31 27.26 6.42
CA ALA A 238 11.45 28.45 7.27
C ALA A 238 12.67 28.35 8.21
N TYR A 239 13.85 28.71 7.70
CA TYR A 239 15.12 28.58 8.41
C TYR A 239 15.21 29.52 9.61
N ASP A 240 14.55 30.68 9.58
CA ASP A 240 14.61 31.68 10.64
C ASP A 240 14.01 31.16 11.97
N THR A 241 12.82 30.57 11.90
CA THR A 241 12.07 30.04 13.05
C THR A 241 12.66 28.72 13.54
N LEU A 242 12.97 27.79 12.63
CA LEU A 242 13.58 26.51 12.94
C LEU A 242 14.92 26.66 13.68
N LEU A 243 15.81 27.51 13.18
CA LEU A 243 17.14 27.71 13.78
C LEU A 243 17.07 28.57 15.06
N GLN A 244 16.07 29.44 15.20
CA GLN A 244 15.85 30.18 16.44
C GLN A 244 15.46 29.25 17.60
N ASP A 245 14.57 28.27 17.37
CA ASP A 245 14.23 27.27 18.40
C ASP A 245 15.46 26.42 18.78
N LEU A 246 16.24 25.95 17.81
CA LEU A 246 17.48 25.19 18.07
C LEU A 246 18.54 26.01 18.83
N VAL A 247 18.57 27.33 18.64
CA VAL A 247 19.47 28.25 19.36
C VAL A 247 18.98 28.55 20.78
N ASP A 248 17.67 28.60 21.02
CA ASP A 248 17.09 28.80 22.36
C ASP A 248 17.07 27.51 23.21
N ASP A 249 16.92 26.32 22.63
CA ASP A 249 17.15 25.02 23.31
C ASP A 249 18.11 24.07 22.55
N PRO A 250 19.43 24.31 22.62
CA PRO A 250 20.43 23.44 22.00
C PRO A 250 20.62 22.08 22.73
N GLU A 251 19.77 21.72 23.68
CA GLU A 251 19.71 20.37 24.27
C GLU A 251 18.58 19.51 23.65
N MET A 252 17.84 20.01 22.66
CA MET A 252 16.89 19.24 21.83
C MET A 252 17.53 17.95 21.30
N THR A 253 16.77 16.86 21.28
CA THR A 253 17.14 15.61 20.61
C THR A 253 16.88 15.67 19.11
N GLY A 254 17.46 14.74 18.33
CA GLY A 254 17.21 14.67 16.89
C GLY A 254 15.75 14.49 16.52
N ASN A 255 14.99 13.70 17.29
CA ASN A 255 13.55 13.55 17.08
C ASN A 255 12.76 14.84 17.36
N GLU A 256 13.17 15.63 18.37
CA GLU A 256 12.54 16.92 18.68
C GLU A 256 12.88 17.97 17.61
N LEU A 257 14.11 17.99 17.08
CA LEU A 257 14.50 18.88 15.99
C LEU A 257 13.87 18.49 14.64
N ALA A 258 13.80 17.20 14.31
CA ALA A 258 13.16 16.72 13.09
C ALA A 258 11.63 16.90 13.13
N ALA A 259 11.00 16.82 14.31
CA ALA A 259 9.60 17.21 14.47
C ALA A 259 9.41 18.73 14.28
N ALA A 260 10.32 19.56 14.82
CA ALA A 260 10.27 21.01 14.62
C ALA A 260 10.46 21.43 13.15
N MET A 261 11.26 20.71 12.36
CA MET A 261 11.35 20.91 10.90
C MET A 261 9.98 20.78 10.22
N VAL A 262 9.26 19.68 10.53
CA VAL A 262 7.91 19.43 10.01
C VAL A 262 6.90 20.47 10.52
N ASP A 263 6.90 20.78 11.82
CA ASP A 263 5.97 21.75 12.41
C ASP A 263 6.15 23.16 11.81
N HIS A 264 7.39 23.68 11.69
CA HIS A 264 7.66 25.02 11.13
C HIS A 264 7.35 25.10 9.62
N TYR A 265 7.64 24.04 8.86
CA TYR A 265 7.29 23.96 7.44
C TYR A 265 5.76 23.95 7.22
N MET A 266 5.00 23.29 8.08
CA MET A 266 3.53 23.33 8.00
C MET A 266 2.95 24.68 8.47
N GLU A 267 3.59 25.37 9.42
CA GLU A 267 3.16 26.71 9.86
C GLU A 267 3.45 27.82 8.81
N SER A 268 4.48 27.69 7.98
CA SER A 268 4.79 28.68 6.93
C SER A 268 3.80 28.65 5.75
N TYR A 269 3.21 27.49 5.44
CA TYR A 269 2.41 27.24 4.23
C TYR A 269 0.88 27.07 4.44
N ASP A 270 0.32 27.40 5.61
CA ASP A 270 -1.12 27.25 5.98
C ASP A 270 -2.12 27.48 4.81
N ASN A 271 -2.87 26.42 4.45
CA ASN A 271 -3.79 26.31 3.28
C ASN A 271 -3.11 26.18 1.89
N SER A 272 -1.92 25.58 1.82
CA SER A 272 -1.23 25.20 0.57
C SER A 272 -1.06 23.68 0.49
N SER A 273 -1.00 23.16 -0.74
CA SER A 273 -0.86 21.71 -1.01
C SER A 273 0.58 21.24 -0.79
N VAL A 274 0.96 21.04 0.47
CA VAL A 274 2.29 20.59 0.89
C VAL A 274 2.21 19.39 1.84
N ASN A 275 3.30 18.64 1.95
CA ASN A 275 3.56 17.70 3.04
C ASN A 275 5.07 17.62 3.34
N LEU A 276 5.42 17.23 4.57
CA LEU A 276 6.79 16.94 5.01
C LEU A 276 6.75 15.87 6.12
N SER A 277 7.69 14.92 6.10
CA SER A 277 7.79 13.88 7.12
C SER A 277 9.19 13.79 7.72
N ALA A 278 9.27 13.23 8.93
CA ALA A 278 10.50 12.89 9.63
C ALA A 278 10.49 11.40 9.98
N ILE A 279 11.52 10.66 9.55
CA ILE A 279 11.55 9.19 9.53
C ILE A 279 12.76 8.64 10.29
N ASP A 280 12.51 7.76 11.26
CA ASP A 280 13.53 6.99 11.98
C ASP A 280 14.12 5.90 11.07
N LEU A 281 15.30 6.17 10.53
CA LEU A 281 15.97 5.31 9.55
C LEU A 281 16.29 3.91 10.10
N SER A 282 16.42 3.76 11.43
CA SER A 282 16.62 2.44 12.06
C SER A 282 15.41 1.49 11.96
N LYS A 283 14.26 1.99 11.51
CA LYS A 283 13.01 1.22 11.28
C LYS A 283 12.81 0.85 9.84
N VAL A 284 13.36 1.61 8.91
CA VAL A 284 13.06 1.54 7.47
C VAL A 284 13.38 0.17 6.87
N ALA A 285 14.39 -0.54 7.37
CA ALA A 285 14.65 -1.92 6.98
C ALA A 285 13.47 -2.88 7.26
N ALA A 286 12.81 -2.73 8.42
CA ALA A 286 11.67 -3.56 8.82
C ALA A 286 10.33 -3.11 8.19
N LEU A 287 10.25 -1.84 7.75
CA LEU A 287 9.17 -1.35 6.88
C LEU A 287 9.30 -1.90 5.46
N ALA A 288 10.50 -1.83 4.87
CA ALA A 288 10.78 -2.40 3.55
C ALA A 288 10.49 -3.91 3.50
N GLU A 289 10.93 -4.69 4.51
CA GLU A 289 10.58 -6.11 4.64
C GLU A 289 9.05 -6.34 4.65
N ALA A 290 8.27 -5.48 5.32
CA ALA A 290 6.81 -5.58 5.33
C ALA A 290 6.18 -5.21 3.97
N THR A 291 6.73 -4.21 3.27
CA THR A 291 6.29 -3.83 1.92
C THR A 291 6.56 -4.93 0.90
N PHE A 292 7.69 -5.66 1.04
CA PHE A 292 7.97 -6.85 0.23
C PHE A 292 7.01 -8.01 0.56
N ASP A 293 6.75 -8.30 1.84
CA ASP A 293 5.76 -9.30 2.25
C ASP A 293 4.34 -8.95 1.74
N LEU A 294 3.99 -7.66 1.63
CA LEU A 294 2.74 -7.18 1.01
C LEU A 294 2.71 -7.45 -0.50
N GLY A 295 3.80 -7.13 -1.22
CA GLY A 295 3.93 -7.43 -2.64
C GLY A 295 3.80 -8.93 -2.95
N ASP A 296 4.55 -9.77 -2.23
CA ASP A 296 4.47 -11.24 -2.31
C ASP A 296 3.04 -11.74 -2.06
N SER A 297 2.36 -11.21 -1.04
CA SER A 297 0.99 -11.62 -0.68
C SER A 297 -0.04 -11.19 -1.73
N LEU A 298 0.07 -9.98 -2.28
CA LEU A 298 -0.79 -9.51 -3.38
C LEU A 298 -0.59 -10.39 -4.62
N VAL A 299 0.64 -10.66 -5.04
CA VAL A 299 0.95 -11.56 -6.17
C VAL A 299 0.37 -12.96 -5.97
N ALA A 300 0.43 -13.50 -4.75
CA ALA A 300 -0.10 -14.82 -4.45
C ALA A 300 -1.64 -14.88 -4.37
N ASN A 301 -2.29 -13.87 -3.79
CA ASN A 301 -3.66 -14.00 -3.27
C ASN A 301 -4.71 -13.07 -3.89
N TRP A 302 -4.38 -12.09 -4.73
CA TRP A 302 -5.34 -11.08 -5.24
C TRP A 302 -6.62 -11.64 -5.90
N ALA A 303 -6.55 -12.87 -6.43
CA ALA A 303 -7.64 -13.55 -7.13
C ALA A 303 -8.39 -14.61 -6.28
N HIS A 304 -8.17 -14.62 -4.95
CA HIS A 304 -8.83 -15.53 -4.01
C HIS A 304 -9.93 -14.82 -3.20
N ASP A 305 -11.05 -15.51 -2.93
CA ASP A 305 -12.17 -14.99 -2.12
C ASP A 305 -11.82 -14.75 -0.61
N ASP A 306 -10.58 -15.00 -0.20
CA ASP A 306 -10.09 -14.90 1.18
C ASP A 306 -8.86 -13.98 1.21
N HIS A 307 -9.07 -12.73 1.63
CA HIS A 307 -8.04 -11.70 1.64
C HIS A 307 -7.16 -11.70 2.90
N THR A 308 -7.40 -12.62 3.85
CA THR A 308 -6.79 -12.66 5.20
C THR A 308 -5.25 -12.52 5.21
N GLU A 309 -4.54 -13.08 4.23
CA GLU A 309 -3.06 -12.99 4.16
C GLU A 309 -2.56 -11.69 3.50
N MET A 310 -3.39 -10.98 2.72
CA MET A 310 -3.08 -9.63 2.20
C MET A 310 -3.39 -8.57 3.27
N GLU A 311 -4.55 -8.67 3.92
CA GLU A 311 -4.93 -7.85 5.09
C GLU A 311 -3.83 -7.88 6.17
N GLN A 312 -3.28 -9.06 6.48
CA GLN A 312 -2.22 -9.20 7.49
C GLN A 312 -0.89 -8.56 7.07
N ALA A 313 -0.53 -8.61 5.79
CA ALA A 313 0.70 -7.99 5.29
C ALA A 313 0.56 -6.46 5.21
N ALA A 314 -0.58 -5.95 4.73
CA ALA A 314 -0.87 -4.52 4.71
C ALA A 314 -0.98 -3.94 6.13
N THR A 315 -1.63 -4.66 7.06
CA THR A 315 -1.61 -4.30 8.49
C THR A 315 -0.18 -4.23 9.05
N LEU A 316 0.73 -5.11 8.61
CA LEU A 316 2.13 -5.06 9.04
C LEU A 316 2.86 -3.83 8.49
N VAL A 317 2.62 -3.43 7.23
CA VAL A 317 3.15 -2.18 6.65
C VAL A 317 2.70 -0.99 7.49
N LEU A 318 1.41 -0.85 7.78
CA LEU A 318 0.87 0.23 8.62
C LEU A 318 1.54 0.29 10.00
N ASN A 319 1.66 -0.85 10.69
CA ASN A 319 2.33 -0.92 12.00
C ASN A 319 3.84 -0.58 11.92
N ARG A 320 4.48 -0.76 10.76
CA ARG A 320 5.89 -0.40 10.56
C ARG A 320 6.08 1.06 10.16
N LEU A 321 5.11 1.64 9.47
CA LEU A 321 5.07 3.07 9.17
C LEU A 321 4.82 3.87 10.46
N ASP A 322 3.85 3.46 11.29
CA ASP A 322 3.62 3.97 12.66
C ASP A 322 4.85 3.85 13.57
N GLU A 323 5.70 2.84 13.38
CA GLU A 323 6.95 2.68 14.14
C GLU A 323 8.10 3.56 13.61
N ALA A 324 8.04 3.99 12.34
CA ALA A 324 9.10 4.73 11.63
C ALA A 324 8.86 6.24 11.58
N VAL A 325 7.61 6.69 11.46
CA VAL A 325 7.25 8.11 11.39
C VAL A 325 7.43 8.78 12.76
N ILE A 326 8.34 9.74 12.83
CA ILE A 326 8.58 10.61 14.00
C ILE A 326 7.58 11.76 14.00
N ALA A 327 7.38 12.38 12.82
CA ALA A 327 6.41 13.43 12.56
C ALA A 327 5.97 13.35 11.09
N ASN A 328 4.73 13.74 10.82
CA ASN A 328 4.15 13.82 9.48
C ASN A 328 3.19 15.01 9.43
N GLY A 329 3.46 15.96 8.53
CA GLY A 329 2.69 17.16 8.31
C GLY A 329 2.12 17.18 6.89
N PHE A 330 0.84 17.50 6.76
CA PHE A 330 0.12 17.57 5.49
C PHE A 330 -1.08 18.51 5.61
N ASP A 331 -1.61 19.02 4.49
CA ASP A 331 -2.85 19.80 4.46
C ASP A 331 -4.09 18.90 4.32
N PRO A 332 -4.98 18.81 5.33
CA PRO A 332 -6.18 17.98 5.25
C PRO A 332 -7.21 18.40 4.20
N ALA A 333 -7.02 19.51 3.49
CA ALA A 333 -7.86 19.92 2.37
C ALA A 333 -7.37 19.42 0.99
N THR A 334 -6.09 19.05 0.86
CA THR A 334 -5.44 18.72 -0.42
C THR A 334 -4.67 17.40 -0.39
N THR A 335 -3.97 17.10 0.71
CA THR A 335 -3.18 15.88 0.93
C THR A 335 -3.66 15.05 2.14
N PRO A 336 -4.99 14.85 2.34
CA PRO A 336 -5.55 14.32 3.60
C PRO A 336 -5.12 12.89 3.98
N ASN A 337 -4.57 12.14 3.03
CA ASN A 337 -4.18 10.75 3.18
C ASN A 337 -2.66 10.56 3.03
N ALA A 338 -1.88 11.63 3.21
CA ALA A 338 -0.42 11.56 3.29
C ALA A 338 -0.01 10.91 4.62
N ASN A 339 0.74 9.81 4.56
CA ASN A 339 1.19 9.02 5.69
C ASN A 339 2.72 9.11 5.89
N GLY A 340 3.41 9.92 5.08
CA GLY A 340 4.79 10.36 5.32
C GLY A 340 5.86 9.59 4.55
N LEU A 341 5.49 8.60 3.73
CA LEU A 341 6.39 7.96 2.77
C LEU A 341 5.61 7.50 1.52
N ALA A 342 5.93 8.07 0.37
CA ALA A 342 5.52 7.53 -0.91
C ALA A 342 6.41 6.33 -1.33
N VAL A 343 5.89 5.52 -2.25
CA VAL A 343 6.58 4.35 -2.85
C VAL A 343 6.38 4.33 -4.36
N TYR A 344 7.30 3.74 -5.12
CA TYR A 344 7.12 3.62 -6.56
C TYR A 344 5.94 2.69 -6.90
N PHE A 345 4.97 3.23 -7.65
CA PHE A 345 3.96 2.42 -8.32
C PHE A 345 3.40 3.28 -9.47
N PRO A 346 3.91 3.15 -10.70
CA PRO A 346 3.52 4.04 -11.81
C PRO A 346 2.07 3.82 -12.21
N LEU A 347 1.50 4.72 -13.01
CA LEU A 347 0.10 4.65 -13.48
C LEU A 347 -0.08 3.78 -14.75
N GLN A 348 0.95 3.63 -15.58
CA GLN A 348 0.90 2.87 -16.83
C GLN A 348 2.08 1.90 -16.96
N ASP A 349 1.91 0.79 -17.68
CA ASP A 349 2.96 -0.20 -17.92
C ASP A 349 4.17 0.41 -18.68
N VAL A 350 3.87 1.30 -19.63
CA VAL A 350 4.84 2.12 -20.36
C VAL A 350 5.54 3.19 -19.51
N TRP A 351 5.14 3.38 -18.24
CA TRP A 351 5.80 4.23 -17.25
C TRP A 351 6.49 3.42 -16.14
N PHE A 352 6.57 2.08 -16.30
CA PHE A 352 7.52 1.28 -15.52
C PHE A 352 8.93 1.49 -16.08
N ASP A 353 9.85 2.00 -15.26
CA ASP A 353 11.25 2.16 -15.66
C ASP A 353 12.00 0.82 -15.50
N ASP A 354 12.61 0.35 -16.59
CA ASP A 354 13.54 -0.80 -16.60
C ASP A 354 14.69 -0.59 -15.59
N ASP A 355 14.98 0.66 -15.25
CA ASP A 355 16.03 1.03 -14.31
C ASP A 355 15.61 1.04 -12.83
N TYR A 356 14.37 0.70 -12.47
CA TYR A 356 13.99 0.34 -11.10
C TYR A 356 14.56 -1.05 -10.71
N SER A 357 15.87 -1.12 -10.46
CA SER A 357 16.59 -2.40 -10.33
C SER A 357 17.60 -2.45 -9.17
N PRO A 358 17.97 -3.65 -8.67
CA PRO A 358 18.92 -3.81 -7.55
C PRO A 358 20.35 -3.30 -7.81
N VAL A 359 20.70 -2.97 -9.06
CA VAL A 359 21.99 -2.35 -9.43
C VAL A 359 21.97 -0.84 -9.17
N ASN A 360 20.76 -0.28 -9.19
CA ASN A 360 20.47 1.14 -9.36
C ASN A 360 20.03 1.74 -8.02
N ILE A 361 19.14 1.03 -7.29
CA ILE A 361 18.69 1.37 -5.93
C ILE A 361 18.55 0.10 -5.08
N LEU A 362 18.95 0.13 -3.81
CA LEU A 362 18.91 -1.07 -2.96
C LEU A 362 17.49 -1.57 -2.67
N PHE A 363 16.48 -0.70 -2.69
CA PHE A 363 15.09 -1.10 -2.38
C PHE A 363 14.54 -2.12 -3.38
N ALA A 364 14.88 -1.97 -4.67
CA ALA A 364 14.56 -2.92 -5.73
C ALA A 364 15.33 -4.26 -5.64
N SER A 365 16.02 -4.55 -4.52
CA SER A 365 16.52 -5.90 -4.19
C SER A 365 15.52 -6.80 -3.45
N GLY A 366 14.35 -6.27 -3.09
CA GLY A 366 13.21 -7.00 -2.53
C GLY A 366 12.39 -7.74 -3.59
N SER A 367 11.06 -7.65 -3.48
CA SER A 367 10.09 -8.20 -4.44
C SER A 367 8.98 -7.22 -4.86
N TRP A 368 9.11 -5.94 -4.49
CA TRP A 368 8.14 -4.90 -4.88
C TRP A 368 8.17 -4.64 -6.40
N ASP A 369 9.34 -4.74 -7.03
CA ASP A 369 9.49 -4.71 -8.49
C ASP A 369 8.77 -5.90 -9.17
N GLU A 370 8.92 -7.11 -8.61
CA GLU A 370 8.22 -8.32 -9.07
C GLU A 370 6.69 -8.14 -8.92
N PHE A 371 6.21 -7.51 -7.84
CA PHE A 371 4.80 -7.13 -7.65
C PHE A 371 4.30 -6.10 -8.68
N VAL A 372 4.97 -4.96 -8.85
CA VAL A 372 4.53 -3.90 -9.79
C VAL A 372 4.49 -4.44 -11.22
N GLN A 373 5.45 -5.27 -11.63
CA GLN A 373 5.41 -5.96 -12.91
C GLN A 373 4.25 -6.96 -13.02
N GLN A 374 3.96 -7.75 -11.98
CA GLN A 374 2.80 -8.66 -11.99
C GLN A 374 1.46 -7.92 -11.97
N TYR A 375 1.38 -6.72 -11.38
CA TYR A 375 0.17 -5.89 -11.39
C TYR A 375 -0.27 -5.60 -12.83
N TYR A 376 0.64 -5.12 -13.69
CA TYR A 376 0.31 -4.86 -15.10
C TYR A 376 0.00 -6.12 -15.92
N ILE A 377 0.65 -7.24 -15.59
CA ILE A 377 0.45 -8.50 -16.31
C ILE A 377 -0.89 -9.17 -15.96
N ALA A 378 -1.40 -8.97 -14.75
CA ALA A 378 -2.53 -9.78 -14.23
C ALA A 378 -3.62 -9.00 -13.46
N MET A 379 -3.27 -7.89 -12.77
CA MET A 379 -4.15 -7.20 -11.81
C MET A 379 -4.75 -5.89 -12.34
N GLU A 380 -4.34 -5.40 -13.52
CA GLU A 380 -4.84 -4.18 -14.17
C GLU A 380 -6.33 -4.21 -14.56
N SER A 381 -7.05 -5.29 -14.23
CA SER A 381 -8.52 -5.40 -14.34
C SER A 381 -9.18 -5.95 -13.06
N SER A 382 -8.51 -5.78 -11.92
CA SER A 382 -8.92 -6.26 -10.59
C SER A 382 -9.25 -5.13 -9.62
N TRP A 383 -9.74 -5.47 -8.43
CA TRP A 383 -9.94 -4.55 -7.32
C TRP A 383 -8.64 -3.82 -6.87
N VAL A 384 -7.46 -4.40 -7.13
CA VAL A 384 -6.17 -3.75 -6.85
C VAL A 384 -5.97 -2.50 -7.73
N ARG A 385 -6.48 -2.49 -8.98
CA ARG A 385 -6.49 -1.28 -9.84
C ARG A 385 -7.36 -0.18 -9.23
N ASN A 386 -8.51 -0.55 -8.66
CA ASN A 386 -9.44 0.40 -8.08
C ASN A 386 -8.78 1.15 -6.92
N ILE A 387 -8.15 0.42 -5.99
CA ILE A 387 -7.32 0.99 -4.92
C ILE A 387 -6.21 1.87 -5.50
N ARG A 388 -5.42 1.34 -6.43
CA ARG A 388 -4.30 2.05 -7.05
C ARG A 388 -4.71 3.33 -7.78
N LEU A 389 -5.96 3.46 -8.23
CA LEU A 389 -6.51 4.71 -8.78
C LEU A 389 -7.03 5.68 -7.72
N VAL A 390 -7.55 5.19 -6.58
CA VAL A 390 -7.92 6.05 -5.44
C VAL A 390 -6.68 6.71 -4.83
N VAL A 391 -5.61 5.94 -4.60
CA VAL A 391 -4.36 6.48 -4.05
C VAL A 391 -3.68 7.45 -5.03
N GLN A 392 -3.91 7.34 -6.34
CA GLN A 392 -3.39 8.29 -7.34
C GLN A 392 -3.98 9.71 -7.25
N SER A 393 -4.98 9.96 -6.39
CA SER A 393 -5.33 11.33 -6.01
C SER A 393 -4.15 12.09 -5.37
N PHE A 394 -3.14 11.35 -4.89
CA PHE A 394 -1.78 11.81 -4.67
C PHE A 394 -1.07 12.05 -6.01
N ASP A 395 -1.00 13.31 -6.45
CA ASP A 395 -0.37 13.70 -7.72
C ASP A 395 1.02 14.30 -7.47
N ASP A 396 2.06 13.54 -7.81
CA ASP A 396 3.46 13.98 -7.82
C ASP A 396 3.80 14.89 -9.02
N GLY A 397 2.83 15.15 -9.91
CA GLY A 397 2.98 15.87 -11.17
C GLY A 397 3.36 14.98 -12.36
N TYR A 398 3.61 13.68 -12.12
CA TYR A 398 4.16 12.74 -13.09
C TYR A 398 3.40 11.40 -13.17
N GLY A 399 2.58 11.07 -12.18
CA GLY A 399 1.84 9.80 -12.09
C GLY A 399 2.74 8.59 -11.80
N SER A 400 3.90 8.81 -11.18
CA SER A 400 4.92 7.79 -10.91
C SER A 400 4.73 7.08 -9.57
N ASN A 401 4.31 7.80 -8.53
CA ASN A 401 4.38 7.33 -7.14
C ASN A 401 3.00 7.34 -6.47
N ILE A 402 2.88 6.61 -5.35
CA ILE A 402 1.69 6.58 -4.50
C ILE A 402 2.07 6.63 -3.02
N ASP A 403 1.18 7.13 -2.17
CA ASP A 403 1.33 6.98 -0.72
C ASP A 403 1.26 5.50 -0.30
N LEU A 404 2.25 5.05 0.47
CA LEU A 404 2.37 3.65 0.91
C LEU A 404 1.34 3.27 1.99
N GLY A 405 1.03 4.20 2.90
CA GLY A 405 0.13 3.97 4.02
C GLY A 405 -1.32 3.86 3.53
N HIS A 406 -1.79 4.84 2.77
CA HIS A 406 -3.13 4.87 2.18
C HIS A 406 -3.37 3.69 1.22
N PHE A 407 -2.34 3.24 0.50
CA PHE A 407 -2.41 1.97 -0.25
C PHE A 407 -2.59 0.76 0.67
N ALA A 408 -1.84 0.68 1.77
CA ALA A 408 -1.99 -0.41 2.75
C ALA A 408 -3.34 -0.35 3.49
N GLU A 409 -3.84 0.82 3.90
CA GLU A 409 -5.18 0.99 4.50
C GLU A 409 -6.27 0.40 3.59
N LEU A 410 -6.24 0.75 2.31
CA LEU A 410 -7.19 0.26 1.31
C LEU A 410 -6.99 -1.22 0.94
N VAL A 411 -5.86 -1.86 1.28
CA VAL A 411 -5.71 -3.33 1.18
C VAL A 411 -6.20 -4.03 2.45
N VAL A 412 -6.27 -3.35 3.61
CA VAL A 412 -6.86 -3.88 4.85
C VAL A 412 -8.39 -3.79 4.86
N ASP A 413 -8.96 -2.67 4.41
CA ASP A 413 -10.42 -2.48 4.27
C ASP A 413 -10.76 -2.08 2.82
N PRO A 414 -10.65 -3.02 1.86
CA PRO A 414 -10.86 -2.73 0.44
C PRO A 414 -12.30 -2.28 0.20
N PRO A 415 -12.53 -1.13 -0.48
CA PRO A 415 -13.86 -0.58 -0.65
C PRO A 415 -14.77 -1.59 -1.33
N VAL A 416 -15.89 -1.90 -0.66
CA VAL A 416 -16.66 -3.12 -0.91
C VAL A 416 -17.34 -3.05 -2.28
N THR A 417 -16.88 -3.86 -3.23
CA THR A 417 -17.55 -4.05 -4.52
C THR A 417 -18.87 -4.78 -4.33
N ILE A 418 -19.96 -4.10 -4.66
CA ILE A 418 -21.33 -4.59 -4.61
C ILE A 418 -21.90 -4.46 -6.02
N ASP A 419 -22.51 -5.53 -6.51
CA ASP A 419 -23.27 -5.50 -7.77
C ASP A 419 -24.52 -4.62 -7.60
N TYR A 420 -24.38 -3.31 -7.86
CA TYR A 420 -25.47 -2.34 -7.86
C TYR A 420 -26.17 -2.25 -9.22
N TYR A 421 -25.44 -2.44 -10.32
CA TYR A 421 -25.96 -2.32 -11.69
C TYR A 421 -25.47 -3.44 -12.61
N THR A 422 -26.33 -3.83 -13.55
CA THR A 422 -25.93 -4.57 -14.75
C THR A 422 -25.86 -3.61 -15.92
N GLN A 423 -24.88 -3.80 -16.81
CA GLN A 423 -24.67 -2.97 -18.00
C GLN A 423 -25.03 -3.76 -19.27
N GLU A 424 -25.80 -3.15 -20.16
CA GLU A 424 -26.11 -3.71 -21.48
C GLU A 424 -26.00 -2.67 -22.60
N ILE A 425 -25.76 -3.15 -23.83
CA ILE A 425 -25.89 -2.35 -25.06
C ILE A 425 -27.16 -2.81 -25.78
N THR A 426 -28.12 -1.91 -25.99
CA THR A 426 -29.39 -2.27 -26.62
C THR A 426 -29.25 -2.41 -28.14
N SER A 427 -30.10 -3.20 -28.79
CA SER A 427 -30.06 -3.44 -30.24
C SER A 427 -30.58 -2.29 -31.11
N GLU A 428 -31.05 -1.18 -30.53
CA GLU A 428 -31.69 -0.07 -31.25
C GLU A 428 -31.14 1.29 -30.80
N THR A 429 -30.95 2.21 -31.77
CA THR A 429 -30.55 3.60 -31.50
C THR A 429 -31.79 4.44 -31.17
N SER A 430 -31.83 5.00 -29.97
CA SER A 430 -33.06 5.54 -29.36
C SER A 430 -33.04 7.05 -29.05
N PHE A 431 -32.18 7.82 -29.74
CA PHE A 431 -32.10 9.28 -29.58
C PHE A 431 -33.44 9.95 -29.99
N GLU A 432 -34.09 10.67 -29.07
CA GLU A 432 -35.47 11.17 -29.21
C GLU A 432 -35.58 12.66 -29.64
N GLU A 433 -34.52 13.47 -29.50
CA GLU A 433 -34.49 14.94 -29.75
C GLU A 433 -35.49 15.74 -28.89
N VAL A 434 -35.77 15.27 -27.67
CA VAL A 434 -36.81 15.80 -26.77
C VAL A 434 -36.33 16.94 -25.85
N GLY A 435 -37.23 17.41 -24.98
CA GLY A 435 -36.94 18.38 -23.92
C GLY A 435 -37.15 19.85 -24.30
N THR A 436 -37.17 20.69 -23.27
CA THR A 436 -37.27 22.16 -23.38
C THR A 436 -35.90 22.79 -23.10
N PRO A 437 -35.42 23.74 -23.93
CA PRO A 437 -34.16 24.46 -23.69
C PRO A 437 -34.19 25.20 -22.35
N ARG A 438 -33.06 25.23 -21.64
CA ARG A 438 -32.94 25.83 -20.30
C ARG A 438 -32.34 27.23 -20.31
N GLY A 439 -31.68 27.65 -21.39
CA GLY A 439 -30.81 28.81 -21.42
C GLY A 439 -29.55 28.60 -20.58
N TRP A 440 -29.03 27.37 -20.59
CA TRP A 440 -27.81 26.95 -19.91
C TRP A 440 -26.68 26.91 -20.94
N HIS A 441 -26.23 28.12 -21.25
CA HIS A 441 -25.17 28.44 -22.19
C HIS A 441 -23.92 28.83 -21.38
N ALA A 442 -22.87 28.01 -21.46
CA ALA A 442 -21.57 28.24 -20.82
C ALA A 442 -20.46 27.31 -21.37
N ASP A 443 -19.21 27.66 -21.04
CA ASP A 443 -18.09 26.73 -20.80
C ASP A 443 -18.03 26.40 -19.29
N ASP A 444 -17.46 25.24 -18.93
CA ASP A 444 -16.97 24.91 -17.57
C ASP A 444 -17.86 25.39 -16.41
N THR A 445 -19.13 24.93 -16.40
CA THR A 445 -20.16 25.42 -15.49
C THR A 445 -21.18 24.35 -15.10
N HIS A 446 -21.63 24.36 -13.84
CA HIS A 446 -22.63 23.46 -13.29
C HIS A 446 -23.94 24.16 -12.90
N TRP A 447 -25.08 23.51 -13.14
CA TRP A 447 -26.40 23.97 -12.71
C TRP A 447 -27.11 22.94 -11.84
N GLY A 448 -27.61 23.38 -10.67
CA GLY A 448 -28.38 22.52 -9.76
C GLY A 448 -29.84 22.33 -10.21
N TYR A 449 -30.26 21.08 -10.37
CA TYR A 449 -31.61 20.67 -10.80
C TYR A 449 -32.28 19.78 -9.74
N ASP A 450 -33.52 20.10 -9.36
CA ASP A 450 -34.34 19.31 -8.45
C ASP A 450 -35.15 18.27 -9.23
N LEU A 451 -35.07 17.00 -8.84
CA LEU A 451 -35.68 15.88 -9.56
C LEU A 451 -37.20 15.79 -9.29
N PRO A 452 -38.03 15.39 -10.28
CA PRO A 452 -39.48 15.24 -10.12
C PRO A 452 -39.88 14.02 -9.27
N PHE A 453 -38.95 13.11 -9.00
CA PHE A 453 -39.05 11.96 -8.10
C PHE A 453 -37.71 11.77 -7.37
N PRO A 454 -37.68 11.15 -6.17
CA PRO A 454 -36.43 10.68 -5.58
C PRO A 454 -35.84 9.58 -6.50
N PHE A 455 -34.56 9.71 -6.85
CA PHE A 455 -33.83 8.73 -7.65
C PHE A 455 -32.85 7.99 -6.76
N THR A 456 -32.94 6.65 -6.73
CA THR A 456 -31.99 5.81 -6.00
C THR A 456 -30.81 5.48 -6.89
N TYR A 457 -29.61 5.80 -6.41
CA TYR A 457 -28.33 5.65 -7.10
C TYR A 457 -27.31 5.07 -6.12
N PHE A 458 -26.72 3.92 -6.46
CA PHE A 458 -25.82 3.16 -5.56
C PHE A 458 -26.36 3.04 -4.12
N GLY A 459 -27.64 2.65 -4.00
CA GLY A 459 -28.36 2.52 -2.72
C GLY A 459 -28.79 3.83 -2.05
N GLN A 460 -28.19 4.97 -2.39
CA GLN A 460 -28.51 6.28 -1.81
C GLN A 460 -29.65 6.97 -2.58
N SER A 461 -30.52 7.72 -1.88
CA SER A 461 -31.69 8.38 -2.49
C SER A 461 -31.51 9.89 -2.62
N TYR A 462 -31.51 10.39 -3.86
CA TYR A 462 -31.26 11.79 -4.19
C TYR A 462 -32.51 12.47 -4.74
N SER A 463 -32.73 13.72 -4.35
CA SER A 463 -33.80 14.59 -4.90
C SER A 463 -33.27 15.77 -5.71
N ARG A 464 -31.95 15.89 -5.86
CA ARG A 464 -31.25 17.01 -6.51
C ARG A 464 -29.94 16.50 -7.10
N ILE A 465 -29.56 17.06 -8.24
CA ILE A 465 -28.30 16.80 -8.95
C ILE A 465 -27.66 18.12 -9.40
N CYS A 466 -26.37 18.09 -9.71
CA CYS A 466 -25.67 19.13 -10.44
C CYS A 466 -25.39 18.64 -11.86
N ILE A 467 -25.70 19.45 -12.87
CA ILE A 467 -25.55 19.13 -14.30
C ILE A 467 -24.44 20.02 -14.86
N SER A 468 -23.37 19.46 -15.44
CA SER A 468 -22.28 20.22 -16.07
C SER A 468 -22.60 20.53 -17.55
N SER A 469 -21.99 21.60 -18.10
CA SER A 469 -21.79 21.79 -19.54
C SER A 469 -21.09 20.59 -20.19
N ASN A 470 -20.07 20.06 -19.50
CA ASN A 470 -19.15 19.01 -19.93
C ASN A 470 -19.74 17.58 -19.91
N GLY A 471 -21.04 17.40 -20.18
CA GLY A 471 -21.65 16.10 -20.53
C GLY A 471 -21.90 15.08 -19.40
N TYR A 472 -21.81 15.50 -18.13
CA TYR A 472 -22.03 14.65 -16.95
C TYR A 472 -22.96 15.29 -15.90
N ILE A 473 -23.36 14.47 -14.91
CA ILE A 473 -24.05 14.92 -13.69
C ILE A 473 -23.38 14.39 -12.41
N LEU A 474 -23.53 15.13 -11.31
CA LEU A 474 -23.06 14.76 -9.97
C LEU A 474 -24.21 14.72 -8.96
N PHE A 475 -24.20 13.71 -8.08
CA PHE A 475 -25.20 13.49 -7.03
C PHE A 475 -24.81 14.18 -5.71
N GLN A 476 -24.75 15.51 -5.71
CA GLN A 476 -24.42 16.31 -4.53
C GLN A 476 -25.37 17.51 -4.31
N SER A 477 -25.39 18.03 -3.08
CA SER A 477 -26.27 19.13 -2.66
C SER A 477 -25.75 20.54 -3.02
N SER A 478 -24.46 20.66 -3.31
CA SER A 478 -23.79 21.89 -3.74
C SER A 478 -23.27 21.71 -5.16
N CYS A 479 -23.24 22.77 -5.97
CA CYS A 479 -22.62 22.76 -7.30
C CYS A 479 -21.47 23.79 -7.30
N ALA A 480 -20.53 23.63 -6.37
CA ALA A 480 -19.29 24.39 -6.35
C ALA A 480 -18.27 23.73 -7.28
N SER A 481 -17.31 24.51 -7.77
CA SER A 481 -16.39 24.12 -8.84
C SER A 481 -15.50 22.93 -8.50
N LEU A 482 -15.57 21.90 -9.33
CA LEU A 482 -14.45 21.03 -9.67
C LEU A 482 -13.83 21.54 -10.99
N SER A 483 -12.61 21.10 -11.32
CA SER A 483 -12.12 21.12 -12.69
C SER A 483 -13.01 20.23 -13.55
N ASP A 484 -13.58 20.74 -14.65
CA ASP A 484 -14.47 19.96 -15.50
C ASP A 484 -14.14 19.94 -17.00
N TYR A 485 -13.13 20.69 -17.42
CA TYR A 485 -12.63 20.74 -18.81
C TYR A 485 -11.66 19.60 -19.19
N THR A 486 -11.06 18.93 -18.20
CA THR A 486 -10.24 17.72 -18.37
C THR A 486 -11.02 16.57 -17.76
N ASN A 487 -11.29 15.52 -18.53
CA ASN A 487 -11.91 14.32 -18.02
C ASN A 487 -10.85 13.31 -17.53
N SER A 488 -11.12 12.70 -16.37
CA SER A 488 -10.19 11.77 -15.70
C SER A 488 -10.96 10.54 -15.20
N GLU A 489 -10.41 9.33 -15.42
CA GLU A 489 -10.97 8.11 -14.81
C GLU A 489 -10.87 8.13 -13.28
N ALA A 490 -9.79 8.68 -12.72
CA ALA A 490 -9.60 8.76 -11.28
C ALA A 490 -10.62 9.71 -10.63
N GLU A 491 -10.82 10.91 -11.18
CA GLU A 491 -11.84 11.86 -10.68
C GLU A 491 -13.26 11.31 -10.82
N PHE A 492 -13.56 10.62 -11.93
CA PHE A 492 -14.84 9.94 -12.13
C PHE A 492 -15.07 8.82 -11.09
N ILE A 493 -14.05 8.01 -10.79
CA ILE A 493 -14.10 6.95 -9.78
C ILE A 493 -14.23 7.53 -8.35
N ALA A 494 -13.62 8.69 -8.09
CA ALA A 494 -13.66 9.40 -6.81
C ALA A 494 -14.89 10.30 -6.60
N GLN A 495 -15.85 10.35 -7.54
CA GLN A 495 -17.05 11.19 -7.44
C GLN A 495 -18.35 10.41 -7.71
N PRO A 496 -19.46 10.73 -7.01
CA PRO A 496 -20.78 10.13 -7.27
C PRO A 496 -21.36 10.70 -8.58
N MET A 497 -20.85 10.21 -9.71
CA MET A 497 -20.98 10.82 -11.04
C MET A 497 -21.62 9.87 -12.06
N VAL A 498 -22.51 10.41 -12.90
CA VAL A 498 -22.97 9.76 -14.13
C VAL A 498 -22.44 10.54 -15.32
N ALA A 499 -21.42 9.99 -15.97
CA ALA A 499 -20.77 10.56 -17.15
C ALA A 499 -21.35 9.91 -18.41
N ALA A 500 -22.30 10.58 -19.06
CA ALA A 500 -22.86 10.09 -20.32
C ALA A 500 -21.92 10.34 -21.50
N MET A 501 -21.16 11.44 -21.44
CA MET A 501 -19.98 11.71 -22.26
C MET A 501 -19.16 12.86 -21.61
N TRP A 502 -18.34 12.57 -20.59
CA TRP A 502 -17.48 13.61 -20.01
C TRP A 502 -16.30 13.89 -20.94
N ASP A 503 -16.34 15.07 -21.57
CA ASP A 503 -15.37 15.63 -22.51
C ASP A 503 -15.53 17.16 -22.44
N ASN A 504 -14.63 17.92 -23.07
CA ASN A 504 -14.63 19.37 -23.03
C ASN A 504 -15.68 19.97 -23.99
N ILE A 505 -16.90 20.19 -23.49
CA ILE A 505 -18.12 20.51 -24.24
C ILE A 505 -18.65 21.90 -23.84
N VAL A 506 -18.66 22.81 -24.81
CA VAL A 506 -19.25 24.15 -24.71
C VAL A 506 -20.73 24.15 -25.14
N THR A 507 -21.56 25.01 -24.53
CA THR A 507 -22.98 25.19 -24.87
C THR A 507 -23.37 26.63 -25.28
N ASP A 508 -22.38 27.50 -25.52
CA ASP A 508 -22.52 28.93 -25.91
C ASP A 508 -22.54 29.15 -27.45
N GLU A 509 -23.66 28.83 -28.14
CA GLU A 509 -23.90 28.93 -29.61
C GLU A 509 -22.70 29.37 -30.50
N THR A 510 -21.68 28.52 -30.71
CA THR A 510 -20.53 28.86 -31.57
C THR A 510 -20.63 28.44 -33.04
N ASN A 511 -21.06 27.21 -33.37
CA ASN A 511 -21.25 26.80 -34.78
C ASN A 511 -22.43 25.82 -35.00
N GLN A 512 -22.99 25.24 -33.94
CA GLN A 512 -24.21 24.43 -33.95
C GLN A 512 -25.43 25.30 -33.63
N VAL A 513 -26.60 24.95 -34.17
CA VAL A 513 -27.82 25.79 -34.05
C VAL A 513 -28.66 25.28 -32.88
N GLY A 514 -28.90 26.15 -31.88
CA GLY A 514 -29.63 25.77 -30.68
C GLY A 514 -28.77 24.97 -29.70
N GLU A 515 -27.50 25.36 -29.53
CA GLU A 515 -26.68 24.88 -28.40
C GLU A 515 -27.36 25.30 -27.09
N ASP A 516 -27.62 24.34 -26.19
CA ASP A 516 -28.26 24.46 -24.88
C ASP A 516 -28.28 23.06 -24.22
N ILE A 517 -28.56 23.02 -22.92
CA ILE A 517 -29.04 21.80 -22.27
C ILE A 517 -30.57 21.80 -22.30
N TYR A 518 -31.17 20.71 -22.78
CA TYR A 518 -32.61 20.52 -22.88
C TYR A 518 -33.07 19.51 -21.81
N ILE A 519 -34.22 19.75 -21.18
CA ILE A 519 -34.80 18.83 -20.19
C ILE A 519 -36.24 18.43 -20.58
N GLU A 520 -36.53 17.14 -20.62
CA GLU A 520 -37.88 16.57 -20.50
C GLU A 520 -38.05 15.95 -19.12
N GLU A 521 -39.18 16.22 -18.45
CA GLU A 521 -39.45 15.72 -17.10
C GLU A 521 -40.87 15.15 -16.98
N SER A 522 -41.01 14.10 -16.17
CA SER A 522 -42.27 13.42 -15.88
C SER A 522 -42.20 12.75 -14.50
N ALA A 523 -43.29 12.12 -14.06
CA ALA A 523 -43.29 11.30 -12.84
C ALA A 523 -42.55 9.95 -13.01
N GLU A 524 -42.19 9.56 -14.23
CA GLU A 524 -41.67 8.24 -14.57
C GLU A 524 -40.22 8.27 -15.10
N ARG A 525 -39.83 9.32 -15.83
CA ARG A 525 -38.48 9.58 -16.36
C ARG A 525 -38.10 11.07 -16.38
N VAL A 526 -36.81 11.36 -16.36
CA VAL A 526 -36.17 12.62 -16.79
C VAL A 526 -35.24 12.32 -17.96
N VAL A 527 -35.22 13.18 -18.98
CA VAL A 527 -34.23 13.18 -20.06
C VAL A 527 -33.47 14.50 -20.01
N ILE A 528 -32.14 14.43 -19.89
CA ILE A 528 -31.22 15.56 -19.99
C ILE A 528 -30.49 15.41 -21.33
N ARG A 529 -30.57 16.41 -22.20
CA ARG A 529 -29.99 16.36 -23.55
C ARG A 529 -29.05 17.53 -23.78
N TRP A 530 -27.78 17.23 -24.04
CA TRP A 530 -26.78 18.23 -24.43
C TRP A 530 -26.81 18.42 -25.94
N VAL A 531 -26.89 19.68 -26.35
CA VAL A 531 -26.67 20.15 -27.71
C VAL A 531 -25.55 21.18 -27.58
N GLY A 532 -24.36 20.87 -28.08
CA GLY A 532 -23.15 21.67 -27.84
C GLY A 532 -22.04 21.36 -28.85
N GLU A 533 -20.82 21.79 -28.57
CA GLU A 533 -19.63 21.51 -29.40
C GLU A 533 -18.42 21.15 -28.54
N LEU A 534 -17.45 20.42 -29.09
CA LEU A 534 -16.14 20.32 -28.45
C LEU A 534 -15.43 21.69 -28.44
N TYR A 535 -14.97 22.16 -27.28
CA TYR A 535 -14.30 23.46 -27.16
C TYR A 535 -13.06 23.57 -28.07
N SER A 536 -12.25 22.51 -28.12
CA SER A 536 -10.99 22.45 -28.84
C SER A 536 -11.16 22.41 -30.37
N SER A 537 -12.13 21.64 -30.85
CA SER A 537 -12.24 21.27 -32.27
C SER A 537 -13.51 21.78 -32.96
N ARG A 538 -14.47 22.32 -32.21
CA ARG A 538 -15.79 22.81 -32.64
C ARG A 538 -16.54 21.80 -33.51
N HIS A 539 -16.48 20.53 -33.10
CA HIS A 539 -17.28 19.47 -33.70
C HIS A 539 -18.62 19.33 -32.94
N PRO A 540 -19.74 19.21 -33.67
CA PRO A 540 -21.07 18.91 -33.14
C PRO A 540 -21.12 17.82 -32.07
N VAL A 541 -21.70 18.15 -30.91
CA VAL A 541 -22.01 17.24 -29.81
C VAL A 541 -23.52 17.15 -29.59
N ASN A 542 -24.04 15.92 -29.50
CA ASN A 542 -25.45 15.60 -29.29
C ASN A 542 -25.57 14.29 -28.48
N LEU A 543 -25.95 14.37 -27.20
CA LEU A 543 -26.21 13.20 -26.34
C LEU A 543 -27.45 13.39 -25.45
N GLU A 544 -28.10 12.27 -25.11
CA GLU A 544 -29.18 12.17 -24.13
C GLU A 544 -28.77 11.24 -22.98
N MET A 545 -28.95 11.72 -21.75
CA MET A 545 -28.93 10.92 -20.52
C MET A 545 -30.37 10.78 -20.02
N VAL A 546 -30.84 9.56 -19.80
CA VAL A 546 -32.17 9.28 -19.25
C VAL A 546 -32.04 8.70 -17.86
N LEU A 547 -32.74 9.30 -16.89
CA LEU A 547 -32.92 8.77 -15.53
C LEU A 547 -34.37 8.31 -15.37
N GLN A 548 -34.58 7.04 -15.09
CA GLN A 548 -35.92 6.47 -14.87
C GLN A 548 -36.20 6.34 -13.37
N SER A 549 -37.46 6.55 -12.97
CA SER A 549 -37.91 6.51 -11.57
C SER A 549 -37.72 5.15 -10.85
N ASN A 550 -37.40 4.10 -11.59
CA ASN A 550 -37.03 2.77 -11.11
C ASN A 550 -35.50 2.56 -11.00
N GLY A 551 -34.69 3.61 -11.14
CA GLY A 551 -33.22 3.57 -11.02
C GLY A 551 -32.48 3.27 -12.34
N ILE A 552 -33.17 2.99 -13.45
CA ILE A 552 -32.52 2.68 -14.73
C ILE A 552 -31.92 3.96 -15.36
N ILE A 553 -30.69 3.84 -15.87
CA ILE A 553 -29.94 4.92 -16.53
C ILE A 553 -29.67 4.52 -17.98
N GLU A 554 -29.87 5.43 -18.95
CA GLU A 554 -29.56 5.20 -20.37
C GLU A 554 -28.76 6.35 -20.98
N PHE A 555 -27.70 6.04 -21.74
CA PHE A 555 -26.93 6.98 -22.55
C PHE A 555 -27.23 6.74 -24.03
N ARG A 556 -27.65 7.79 -24.75
CA ARG A 556 -28.07 7.72 -26.16
C ARG A 556 -27.36 8.80 -26.97
N TYR A 557 -26.83 8.43 -28.13
CA TYR A 557 -25.96 9.31 -28.93
C TYR A 557 -26.64 9.75 -30.22
N GLY A 558 -26.62 11.06 -30.48
CA GLY A 558 -27.14 11.68 -31.70
C GLY A 558 -26.09 11.83 -32.80
N SER A 559 -26.41 12.63 -33.82
CA SER A 559 -25.45 12.93 -34.90
C SER A 559 -24.37 13.93 -34.44
N GLY A 560 -23.11 13.61 -34.73
CA GLY A 560 -21.96 14.39 -34.27
C GLY A 560 -20.98 13.47 -33.56
N ASN A 561 -20.48 13.89 -32.41
CA ASN A 561 -19.75 13.07 -31.43
C ASN A 561 -18.50 12.43 -32.06
N ILE A 562 -17.59 13.26 -32.61
CA ILE A 562 -16.32 12.83 -33.22
C ILE A 562 -15.15 13.70 -32.76
N ASN A 563 -13.94 13.11 -32.76
CA ASN A 563 -12.71 13.68 -32.20
C ASN A 563 -12.78 13.88 -30.68
N LEU A 564 -13.53 13.00 -30.00
CA LEU A 564 -13.69 12.93 -28.55
C LEU A 564 -12.50 12.22 -27.90
N SER A 565 -12.34 12.40 -26.59
CA SER A 565 -11.50 11.54 -25.72
C SER A 565 -12.21 11.28 -24.37
N PRO A 566 -13.42 10.69 -24.36
CA PRO A 566 -14.39 10.96 -23.30
C PRO A 566 -14.34 9.90 -22.18
N THR A 567 -14.47 10.35 -20.93
CA THR A 567 -14.76 9.47 -19.80
C THR A 567 -16.26 9.16 -19.79
N ILE A 568 -16.63 7.88 -19.79
CA ILE A 568 -18.04 7.45 -19.89
C ILE A 568 -18.32 6.31 -18.91
N GLY A 569 -19.32 6.49 -18.04
CA GLY A 569 -19.71 5.47 -17.06
C GLY A 569 -20.67 5.98 -15.99
N ILE A 570 -20.93 5.13 -14.99
CA ILE A 570 -21.57 5.50 -13.73
C ILE A 570 -20.66 5.13 -12.55
N SER A 571 -20.57 5.97 -11.52
CA SER A 571 -19.70 5.81 -10.35
C SER A 571 -20.42 6.20 -9.06
N ALA A 572 -20.19 5.43 -7.99
CA ALA A 572 -20.64 5.74 -6.63
C ALA A 572 -19.79 6.83 -5.94
N GLY A 573 -18.56 7.07 -6.40
CA GLY A 573 -17.60 7.96 -5.74
C GLY A 573 -16.91 7.34 -4.52
N ASP A 574 -16.86 6.00 -4.43
CA ASP A 574 -16.27 5.25 -3.31
C ASP A 574 -15.02 4.44 -3.71
N GLY A 575 -14.47 4.68 -4.90
CA GLY A 575 -13.33 3.95 -5.43
C GLY A 575 -13.66 2.59 -6.08
N ALA A 576 -14.67 1.89 -5.59
CA ALA A 576 -14.95 0.50 -5.95
C ALA A 576 -16.15 0.32 -6.89
N ASN A 577 -17.24 1.01 -6.62
CA ASN A 577 -18.54 0.76 -7.21
C ASN A 577 -18.75 1.67 -8.42
N TYR A 578 -18.13 1.30 -9.54
CA TYR A 578 -18.26 2.01 -10.81
C TYR A 578 -18.36 1.05 -12.00
N TYR A 579 -18.94 1.54 -13.09
CA TYR A 579 -19.10 0.82 -14.35
C TYR A 579 -18.76 1.76 -15.52
N LEU A 580 -17.56 1.61 -16.09
CA LEU A 580 -17.17 2.29 -17.32
C LEU A 580 -17.94 1.71 -18.52
N ALA A 581 -18.33 2.56 -19.47
CA ALA A 581 -19.01 2.14 -20.68
C ALA A 581 -18.03 1.50 -21.68
N PRO A 582 -18.48 0.58 -22.55
CA PRO A 582 -17.70 0.08 -23.70
C PRO A 582 -17.38 1.14 -24.77
N TYR A 583 -17.72 2.40 -24.50
CA TYR A 583 -17.48 3.59 -25.31
C TYR A 583 -16.59 4.64 -24.60
N ASN A 584 -16.12 4.34 -23.38
CA ASN A 584 -15.08 5.11 -22.68
C ASN A 584 -13.82 5.19 -23.56
N ASN A 585 -13.22 6.38 -23.66
CA ASN A 585 -12.08 6.71 -24.54
C ASN A 585 -12.31 6.45 -26.05
N VAL A 586 -13.55 6.24 -26.52
CA VAL A 586 -13.85 6.03 -27.95
C VAL A 586 -14.14 7.36 -28.67
N SER A 587 -13.21 7.76 -29.55
CA SER A 587 -13.20 9.07 -30.23
C SER A 587 -14.27 9.30 -31.31
N ASN A 588 -15.23 8.39 -31.49
CA ASN A 588 -16.34 8.51 -32.45
C ASN A 588 -17.58 7.73 -31.99
N LEU A 589 -18.61 8.45 -31.57
CA LEU A 589 -19.89 7.91 -31.05
C LEU A 589 -21.09 8.28 -31.93
N GLY A 590 -20.87 8.86 -33.13
CA GLY A 590 -21.94 9.36 -34.01
C GLY A 590 -22.89 8.30 -34.60
N MET A 591 -22.68 7.02 -34.29
CA MET A 591 -23.63 5.90 -34.48
C MET A 591 -23.52 4.87 -33.34
N ALA A 592 -23.14 5.29 -32.13
CA ALA A 592 -23.11 4.42 -30.95
C ALA A 592 -24.53 3.93 -30.58
N GLN A 593 -24.62 2.72 -30.06
CA GLN A 593 -25.89 2.16 -29.58
C GLN A 593 -26.22 2.70 -28.18
N THR A 594 -27.43 2.46 -27.68
CA THR A 594 -27.81 2.90 -26.33
C THR A 594 -27.07 2.06 -25.30
N VAL A 595 -26.29 2.68 -24.42
CA VAL A 595 -25.74 2.03 -23.21
C VAL A 595 -26.78 2.16 -22.11
N ARG A 596 -27.04 1.08 -21.37
CA ARG A 596 -28.10 1.02 -20.37
C ARG A 596 -27.59 0.34 -19.10
N TYR A 597 -27.84 0.97 -17.96
CA TYR A 597 -27.54 0.45 -16.64
C TYR A 597 -28.85 0.14 -15.92
N VAL A 598 -29.04 -1.12 -15.55
CA VAL A 598 -30.24 -1.63 -14.88
C VAL A 598 -29.86 -2.04 -13.46
N PRO A 599 -30.53 -1.51 -12.42
CA PRO A 599 -30.25 -1.92 -11.05
C PRO A 599 -30.32 -3.43 -10.86
N VAL A 600 -29.35 -3.99 -10.15
CA VAL A 600 -29.37 -5.38 -9.69
C VAL A 600 -30.48 -5.54 -8.66
N GLY A 601 -31.15 -6.70 -8.64
CA GLY A 601 -32.31 -6.92 -7.76
C GLY A 601 -33.60 -6.22 -8.21
N LEU A 602 -33.67 -5.64 -9.42
CA LEU A 602 -34.92 -5.08 -9.94
C LEU A 602 -35.92 -6.20 -10.30
N ILE A 603 -36.90 -6.47 -9.43
CA ILE A 603 -37.85 -7.58 -9.60
C ILE A 603 -39.05 -7.22 -10.50
N ASP A 604 -39.24 -7.99 -11.57
CA ASP A 604 -40.42 -7.94 -12.45
C ASP A 604 -41.72 -8.37 -11.73
N PRO A 605 -42.90 -7.82 -12.10
CA PRO A 605 -44.18 -8.22 -11.51
C PRO A 605 -44.56 -9.70 -11.81
N PRO A 606 -45.18 -10.43 -10.87
CA PRO A 606 -45.68 -11.79 -11.11
C PRO A 606 -46.69 -11.85 -12.27
N THR A 607 -46.73 -12.98 -12.98
CA THR A 607 -47.63 -13.15 -14.14
C THR A 607 -48.40 -14.48 -14.14
N SER A 608 -49.50 -14.55 -14.88
CA SER A 608 -50.43 -15.69 -14.94
C SER A 608 -51.11 -16.02 -13.61
N VAL A 609 -51.58 -14.99 -12.90
CA VAL A 609 -52.34 -15.11 -11.64
C VAL A 609 -53.67 -15.83 -11.87
N SER A 610 -54.01 -16.79 -10.99
CA SER A 610 -55.24 -17.59 -11.10
C SER A 610 -55.79 -18.09 -9.75
N ALA A 611 -57.12 -17.99 -9.55
CA ALA A 611 -57.81 -18.26 -8.27
C ALA A 611 -58.88 -19.37 -8.35
N ALA A 612 -58.87 -20.31 -7.40
CA ALA A 612 -59.81 -21.43 -7.32
C ALA A 612 -60.38 -21.67 -5.91
N PRO A 613 -61.56 -22.34 -5.76
CA PRO A 613 -62.11 -22.69 -4.44
C PRO A 613 -61.25 -23.72 -3.69
N GLY A 614 -61.08 -23.52 -2.38
CA GLY A 614 -60.34 -24.44 -1.49
C GLY A 614 -61.22 -25.40 -0.69
N ASP A 615 -60.62 -26.50 -0.21
CA ASP A 615 -61.26 -27.45 0.70
C ASP A 615 -61.48 -26.83 2.10
N GLY A 616 -62.67 -27.00 2.67
CA GLY A 616 -63.05 -26.44 3.97
C GLY A 616 -63.82 -25.11 3.89
N CYS A 617 -64.42 -24.66 5.00
CA CYS A 617 -65.26 -23.45 5.02
C CYS A 617 -64.46 -22.15 4.91
N GLY A 618 -64.76 -21.33 3.91
CA GLY A 618 -64.13 -20.00 3.75
C GLY A 618 -62.77 -19.99 3.05
N ASN A 619 -62.47 -20.99 2.22
CA ASN A 619 -61.13 -21.19 1.66
C ASN A 619 -61.04 -20.96 0.13
N VAL A 620 -59.92 -20.38 -0.32
CA VAL A 620 -59.50 -20.13 -1.71
C VAL A 620 -58.05 -20.59 -1.89
N VAL A 621 -57.65 -20.98 -3.11
CA VAL A 621 -56.26 -21.21 -3.52
C VAL A 621 -55.92 -20.26 -4.68
N LEU A 622 -54.84 -19.49 -4.54
CA LEU A 622 -54.28 -18.58 -5.55
C LEU A 622 -52.97 -19.15 -6.09
N ASN A 623 -52.65 -18.95 -7.37
CA ASN A 623 -51.41 -19.43 -8.01
C ASN A 623 -50.89 -18.40 -9.03
N TRP A 624 -49.57 -18.34 -9.25
CA TRP A 624 -48.90 -17.43 -10.21
C TRP A 624 -47.58 -18.02 -10.74
N THR A 625 -47.01 -17.39 -11.76
CA THR A 625 -45.64 -17.64 -12.23
C THR A 625 -44.68 -16.83 -11.37
N ALA A 626 -43.56 -17.43 -10.95
CA ALA A 626 -42.53 -16.73 -10.20
C ALA A 626 -41.85 -15.65 -11.06
N SER A 627 -41.67 -14.47 -10.48
CA SER A 627 -40.65 -13.51 -10.90
C SER A 627 -39.26 -14.06 -10.59
N GLU A 628 -38.27 -13.76 -11.43
CA GLU A 628 -36.86 -14.05 -11.15
C GLU A 628 -36.34 -13.14 -10.03
N GLY A 629 -35.31 -13.58 -9.28
CA GLY A 629 -34.76 -12.88 -8.10
C GLY A 629 -35.60 -12.92 -6.82
N ALA A 630 -36.93 -12.92 -6.92
CA ALA A 630 -37.84 -12.74 -5.77
C ALA A 630 -37.64 -13.73 -4.61
N THR A 631 -37.50 -13.21 -3.38
CA THR A 631 -37.44 -14.02 -2.14
C THR A 631 -38.76 -14.09 -1.38
N GLY A 632 -39.80 -13.40 -1.84
CA GLY A 632 -41.16 -13.53 -1.35
C GLY A 632 -42.22 -12.88 -2.25
N TYR A 633 -43.49 -13.11 -1.92
CA TYR A 633 -44.63 -12.46 -2.56
C TYR A 633 -45.61 -11.90 -1.53
N LYS A 634 -46.27 -10.79 -1.82
CA LYS A 634 -47.41 -10.25 -1.03
C LYS A 634 -48.68 -10.43 -1.82
N VAL A 635 -49.75 -10.85 -1.15
CA VAL A 635 -51.05 -11.07 -1.80
C VAL A 635 -52.06 -10.04 -1.31
N PHE A 636 -52.64 -9.34 -2.28
CA PHE A 636 -53.68 -8.35 -2.08
C PHE A 636 -55.00 -8.95 -2.57
N TYR A 637 -56.10 -8.71 -1.85
CA TYR A 637 -57.41 -9.24 -2.23
C TYR A 637 -58.56 -8.37 -1.75
N ARG A 638 -59.71 -8.44 -2.43
CA ARG A 638 -60.90 -7.66 -2.09
C ARG A 638 -62.21 -8.35 -2.49
N GLU A 639 -63.25 -8.20 -1.67
CA GLU A 639 -64.61 -8.65 -1.97
C GLU A 639 -65.23 -7.82 -3.12
N ASP A 640 -65.81 -8.49 -4.12
CA ASP A 640 -66.64 -7.93 -5.21
C ASP A 640 -66.14 -6.64 -5.95
N GLN A 641 -64.84 -6.33 -5.90
CA GLN A 641 -64.21 -5.22 -6.65
C GLN A 641 -63.04 -5.68 -7.52
N ALA A 642 -63.13 -5.47 -8.83
CA ALA A 642 -62.07 -5.75 -9.79
C ALA A 642 -61.06 -4.59 -9.93
N GLY A 643 -59.79 -4.93 -10.19
CA GLY A 643 -58.72 -4.02 -10.62
C GLY A 643 -57.88 -3.42 -9.47
N PRO A 644 -56.53 -3.48 -9.55
CA PRO A 644 -55.63 -2.73 -8.69
C PRO A 644 -55.56 -1.23 -9.10
N PRO A 645 -55.01 -0.34 -8.26
CA PRO A 645 -54.49 -0.59 -6.92
C PRO A 645 -55.61 -0.63 -5.86
N TRP A 646 -55.46 -1.51 -4.87
CA TRP A 646 -56.20 -1.44 -3.61
C TRP A 646 -55.29 -0.82 -2.55
N ALA A 647 -55.32 0.51 -2.42
CA ALA A 647 -54.48 1.21 -1.46
C ALA A 647 -54.83 0.76 -0.02
N PRO A 648 -53.84 0.31 0.79
CA PRO A 648 -54.05 0.10 2.21
C PRO A 648 -54.21 1.46 2.89
N LEU A 649 -55.38 1.72 3.47
CA LEU A 649 -55.62 2.66 4.59
C LEU A 649 -57.14 2.79 4.86
N ASN A 650 -57.66 1.94 5.73
CA ASN A 650 -58.65 2.28 6.76
C ASN A 650 -58.81 1.10 7.73
N ASP A 651 -59.05 1.42 9.01
CA ASP A 651 -59.16 0.44 10.10
C ASP A 651 -60.50 -0.33 10.01
N GLY A 652 -60.46 -1.64 9.71
CA GLY A 652 -61.63 -2.52 9.79
C GLY A 652 -61.75 -3.69 8.80
N ASP A 653 -61.02 -3.70 7.68
CA ASP A 653 -61.02 -4.83 6.71
C ASP A 653 -59.93 -5.88 7.04
N PRO A 654 -60.07 -7.15 6.61
CA PRO A 654 -59.08 -8.20 6.85
C PRO A 654 -57.76 -7.95 6.11
N ALA A 655 -56.66 -8.48 6.65
CA ALA A 655 -55.31 -8.15 6.20
C ALA A 655 -55.05 -8.57 4.74
N SER A 656 -54.70 -7.57 3.92
CA SER A 656 -54.32 -7.68 2.51
C SER A 656 -53.00 -6.95 2.30
N GLY A 657 -52.08 -7.52 1.51
CA GLY A 657 -50.70 -7.03 1.39
C GLY A 657 -49.73 -7.61 2.42
N GLU A 658 -50.16 -8.59 3.21
CA GLU A 658 -49.24 -9.42 4.01
C GLU A 658 -48.43 -10.36 3.10
N SER A 659 -47.22 -10.70 3.54
CA SER A 659 -46.37 -11.67 2.84
C SER A 659 -46.88 -13.09 3.00
N VAL A 660 -46.80 -13.87 1.91
CA VAL A 660 -47.08 -15.30 1.89
C VAL A 660 -45.78 -16.15 1.78
N GLY A 661 -44.61 -15.52 1.89
CA GLY A 661 -43.30 -16.15 1.70
C GLY A 661 -42.95 -16.42 0.24
N ASN A 662 -41.86 -17.18 0.00
CA ASN A 662 -41.47 -17.60 -1.35
C ASN A 662 -42.29 -18.81 -1.80
N VAL A 663 -43.46 -18.55 -2.36
CA VAL A 663 -44.37 -19.56 -2.91
C VAL A 663 -44.97 -19.06 -4.22
N THR A 664 -45.29 -19.96 -5.14
CA THR A 664 -46.09 -19.67 -6.35
C THR A 664 -47.56 -20.08 -6.20
N SER A 665 -47.96 -20.51 -5.00
CA SER A 665 -49.31 -20.93 -4.67
C SER A 665 -49.59 -20.75 -3.17
N VAL A 666 -50.76 -20.22 -2.80
CA VAL A 666 -51.17 -20.04 -1.40
C VAL A 666 -52.65 -20.35 -1.19
N ALA A 667 -52.97 -20.95 -0.05
CA ALA A 667 -54.35 -21.19 0.39
C ALA A 667 -54.78 -20.12 1.41
N ILE A 668 -55.74 -19.27 1.03
CA ILE A 668 -56.29 -18.19 1.85
C ILE A 668 -57.55 -18.72 2.54
N SER A 669 -57.66 -18.51 3.85
CA SER A 669 -58.72 -19.08 4.70
C SER A 669 -59.34 -18.03 5.62
N GLY A 670 -60.50 -18.34 6.19
CA GLY A 670 -61.25 -17.39 7.04
C GLY A 670 -62.05 -16.34 6.26
N LEU A 671 -62.04 -16.40 4.92
CA LEU A 671 -62.91 -15.61 4.06
C LEU A 671 -64.38 -16.01 4.28
N ALA A 672 -65.34 -15.15 3.94
CA ALA A 672 -66.76 -15.48 4.07
C ALA A 672 -67.12 -16.69 3.20
N ALA A 673 -67.75 -17.71 3.79
CA ALA A 673 -68.07 -18.97 3.10
C ALA A 673 -69.24 -18.80 2.11
N GLY A 674 -69.00 -19.08 0.83
CA GLY A 674 -69.90 -18.82 -0.29
C GLY A 674 -69.83 -17.40 -0.86
N GLN A 675 -68.74 -16.65 -0.64
CA GLN A 675 -68.52 -15.28 -1.14
C GLN A 675 -67.39 -15.21 -2.18
N THR A 676 -67.43 -14.18 -3.05
CA THR A 676 -66.46 -13.97 -4.14
C THR A 676 -65.41 -12.93 -3.76
N TYR A 677 -64.15 -13.20 -4.11
CA TYR A 677 -63.01 -12.29 -3.91
C TYR A 677 -62.17 -12.17 -5.19
N HIS A 678 -61.59 -10.99 -5.41
CA HIS A 678 -60.56 -10.70 -6.42
C HIS A 678 -59.17 -10.68 -5.77
N PHE A 679 -58.12 -11.00 -6.54
CA PHE A 679 -56.74 -11.17 -6.06
C PHE A 679 -55.72 -10.52 -7.02
N ALA A 680 -54.60 -10.02 -6.47
CA ALA A 680 -53.41 -9.58 -7.20
C ALA A 680 -52.15 -9.81 -6.32
N VAL A 681 -50.96 -9.81 -6.93
CA VAL A 681 -49.70 -10.21 -6.29
C VAL A 681 -48.59 -9.20 -6.63
N THR A 682 -47.71 -8.93 -5.66
CA THR A 682 -46.38 -8.32 -5.90
C THR A 682 -45.29 -9.32 -5.51
N ALA A 683 -44.14 -9.24 -6.17
CA ALA A 683 -42.91 -9.93 -5.80
C ALA A 683 -42.01 -9.00 -4.99
N PHE A 684 -41.21 -9.52 -4.08
CA PHE A 684 -40.31 -8.71 -3.26
C PHE A 684 -39.07 -9.51 -2.81
N ASP A 685 -38.04 -8.81 -2.36
CA ASP A 685 -36.90 -9.39 -1.65
C ASP A 685 -36.52 -8.58 -0.37
N ALA A 686 -35.24 -8.51 0.00
CA ALA A 686 -34.84 -7.72 1.16
C ALA A 686 -34.97 -6.20 0.92
N ASP A 687 -34.85 -5.77 -0.34
CA ASP A 687 -34.53 -4.38 -0.70
C ASP A 687 -35.55 -3.78 -1.70
N PHE A 688 -36.23 -4.61 -2.50
CA PHE A 688 -37.15 -4.18 -3.55
C PHE A 688 -38.54 -4.85 -3.48
N GLU A 689 -39.57 -4.16 -3.99
CA GLU A 689 -40.91 -4.72 -4.25
C GLU A 689 -41.41 -4.29 -5.64
N SER A 690 -41.90 -5.27 -6.41
CA SER A 690 -42.39 -5.09 -7.78
C SER A 690 -43.67 -4.27 -7.85
N THR A 691 -44.01 -3.83 -9.06
CA THR A 691 -45.38 -3.39 -9.37
C THR A 691 -46.39 -4.56 -9.28
N TYR A 692 -47.69 -4.26 -9.32
CA TYR A 692 -48.76 -5.26 -9.23
C TYR A 692 -48.87 -6.12 -10.51
N SER A 693 -49.12 -7.42 -10.32
CA SER A 693 -49.58 -8.34 -11.35
C SER A 693 -50.95 -7.97 -11.95
N GLU A 694 -51.38 -8.69 -12.99
CA GLU A 694 -52.81 -8.79 -13.33
C GLU A 694 -53.63 -9.52 -12.23
N SER A 695 -54.97 -9.50 -12.35
CA SER A 695 -55.89 -9.93 -11.29
C SER A 695 -56.93 -10.97 -11.72
N ASP A 696 -57.23 -11.95 -10.86
CA ASP A 696 -58.27 -12.98 -11.04
C ASP A 696 -59.22 -13.09 -9.82
N SER A 697 -60.26 -13.95 -9.85
CA SER A 697 -61.32 -14.01 -8.80
C SER A 697 -62.04 -15.37 -8.66
N THR A 698 -62.50 -15.70 -7.44
CA THR A 698 -63.14 -17.01 -7.16
C THR A 698 -64.02 -17.07 -5.90
N LEU A 699 -64.68 -18.22 -5.65
CA LEU A 699 -65.66 -18.49 -4.57
C LEU A 699 -65.13 -19.49 -3.50
N THR A 700 -65.64 -19.43 -2.26
CA THR A 700 -65.13 -20.20 -1.09
C THR A 700 -65.93 -21.48 -0.68
N GLY A 701 -65.26 -22.45 -0.02
CA GLY A 701 -65.79 -23.78 0.40
C GLY A 701 -66.59 -23.88 1.73
N THR A 702 -66.80 -25.10 2.31
CA THR A 702 -67.89 -25.36 3.32
C THR A 702 -67.83 -26.35 4.54
N THR A 703 -66.96 -27.37 4.74
CA THR A 703 -67.26 -28.51 5.71
C THR A 703 -66.21 -28.93 6.79
N CYS A 704 -66.59 -29.79 7.79
CA CYS A 704 -65.89 -30.00 9.11
C CYS A 704 -65.95 -31.45 9.75
N ALA A 705 -65.02 -31.83 10.65
CA ALA A 705 -64.96 -33.10 11.46
C ALA A 705 -64.04 -33.05 12.75
N PHE A 706 -63.96 -34.12 13.60
CA PHE A 706 -63.31 -34.17 14.96
C PHE A 706 -62.24 -35.29 15.19
N ARG A 707 -61.34 -35.19 16.21
CA ARG A 707 -60.12 -36.05 16.45
C ARG A 707 -59.77 -36.41 17.93
N ILE A 708 -58.76 -37.28 18.13
CA ILE A 708 -58.06 -37.55 19.42
C ILE A 708 -56.55 -37.27 19.26
N THR A 709 -55.89 -36.79 20.32
CA THR A 709 -54.42 -36.65 20.44
C THR A 709 -53.90 -37.37 21.68
N SER A 710 -52.74 -38.03 21.58
CA SER A 710 -52.12 -38.78 22.68
C SER A 710 -50.79 -38.15 23.09
N GLN A 711 -50.50 -38.11 24.39
CA GLN A 711 -49.23 -37.68 24.96
C GLN A 711 -48.71 -38.74 25.95
N VAL A 712 -47.66 -39.44 25.52
CA VAL A 712 -46.92 -40.44 26.30
C VAL A 712 -45.47 -39.97 26.32
N ASP A 713 -44.81 -40.02 27.47
CA ASP A 713 -43.38 -39.70 27.56
C ASP A 713 -42.58 -40.60 26.61
N GLU A 714 -41.68 -40.02 25.83
CA GLU A 714 -40.99 -40.74 24.75
C GLU A 714 -40.13 -41.89 25.32
N GLY A 715 -40.30 -43.10 24.76
CA GLY A 715 -39.65 -44.32 25.25
C GLY A 715 -40.30 -44.99 26.47
N ALA A 716 -41.23 -44.33 27.18
CA ALA A 716 -41.87 -44.90 28.37
C ALA A 716 -42.81 -46.08 28.09
N GLY A 717 -43.40 -46.12 26.89
CA GLY A 717 -44.29 -47.21 26.46
C GLY A 717 -45.12 -46.90 25.21
N GLU A 718 -46.01 -47.84 24.85
CA GLU A 718 -46.97 -47.70 23.73
C GLU A 718 -48.39 -47.49 24.26
N LEU A 719 -49.14 -46.51 23.72
CA LEU A 719 -50.57 -46.31 23.97
C LEU A 719 -51.38 -46.60 22.69
N THR A 720 -52.38 -47.49 22.78
CA THR A 720 -53.21 -47.92 21.64
C THR A 720 -54.71 -47.66 21.86
N CYS A 721 -55.40 -47.24 20.80
CA CYS A 721 -56.84 -46.92 20.79
C CYS A 721 -57.67 -47.95 20.02
N ASP A 722 -58.87 -48.29 20.51
CA ASP A 722 -59.84 -49.18 19.86
C ASP A 722 -61.28 -48.59 19.89
N PRO A 723 -61.96 -48.37 18.74
CA PRO A 723 -61.50 -48.64 17.38
C PRO A 723 -60.43 -47.62 16.91
N PRO A 724 -59.41 -48.03 16.15
CA PRO A 724 -58.39 -47.13 15.63
C PRO A 724 -58.91 -46.29 14.45
N GLY A 725 -58.66 -44.98 14.48
CA GLY A 725 -58.95 -44.05 13.38
C GLY A 725 -58.38 -42.65 13.60
N PRO A 726 -58.21 -41.84 12.54
CA PRO A 726 -57.71 -40.46 12.64
C PRO A 726 -58.78 -39.44 13.05
N THR A 727 -60.06 -39.78 12.88
CA THR A 727 -61.21 -38.95 13.22
C THR A 727 -62.31 -39.79 13.87
N TYR A 728 -63.11 -39.16 14.73
CA TYR A 728 -64.14 -39.83 15.53
C TYR A 728 -65.48 -39.10 15.44
N THR A 729 -66.58 -39.86 15.55
CA THR A 729 -67.94 -39.31 15.47
C THR A 729 -68.48 -38.89 16.83
N TYR A 730 -69.32 -37.85 16.87
CA TYR A 730 -69.89 -37.33 18.10
C TYR A 730 -70.67 -38.41 18.87
N GLY A 731 -70.28 -38.66 20.11
CA GLY A 731 -70.85 -39.67 21.03
C GLY A 731 -70.10 -41.01 21.07
N GLN A 732 -69.13 -41.24 20.18
CA GLN A 732 -68.35 -42.48 20.07
C GLN A 732 -67.48 -42.73 21.32
N ILE A 733 -67.34 -43.99 21.72
CA ILE A 733 -66.46 -44.40 22.83
C ILE A 733 -65.23 -45.09 22.24
N VAL A 734 -64.06 -44.85 22.83
CA VAL A 734 -62.77 -45.43 22.46
C VAL A 734 -62.12 -46.05 23.70
N ASN A 735 -61.64 -47.28 23.57
CA ASN A 735 -60.89 -47.99 24.61
C ASN A 735 -59.39 -47.68 24.48
N LEU A 736 -58.67 -47.66 25.61
CA LEU A 736 -57.28 -47.25 25.71
C LEU A 736 -56.46 -48.33 26.44
N THR A 737 -55.27 -48.67 25.93
CA THR A 737 -54.33 -49.62 26.55
C THR A 737 -52.91 -49.09 26.51
N PHE A 738 -52.20 -49.09 27.64
CA PHE A 738 -50.80 -48.67 27.76
C PHE A 738 -49.87 -49.85 28.08
N LYS A 739 -48.68 -49.89 27.47
CA LYS A 739 -47.66 -50.95 27.65
C LYS A 739 -46.30 -50.33 27.99
N PRO A 740 -45.84 -50.34 29.26
CA PRO A 740 -44.56 -49.73 29.64
C PRO A 740 -43.34 -50.56 29.20
N THR A 741 -42.21 -49.89 29.02
CA THR A 741 -40.88 -50.48 28.74
C THR A 741 -40.13 -50.87 30.01
N THR A 742 -39.02 -51.60 29.88
CA THR A 742 -38.34 -52.34 30.97
C THR A 742 -37.92 -51.50 32.17
N CYS A 743 -37.59 -50.21 31.96
CA CYS A 743 -37.11 -49.31 33.01
C CYS A 743 -38.24 -48.53 33.71
N TYR A 744 -39.46 -48.57 33.16
CA TYR A 744 -40.58 -47.70 33.50
C TYR A 744 -41.71 -48.46 34.21
N ARG A 745 -42.47 -47.76 35.05
CA ARG A 745 -43.75 -48.24 35.59
C ARG A 745 -44.82 -47.15 35.56
N LEU A 746 -46.05 -47.54 35.22
CA LEU A 746 -47.23 -46.65 35.24
C LEU A 746 -47.53 -46.17 36.67
N ARG A 747 -47.89 -44.90 36.79
CA ARG A 747 -48.24 -44.20 38.03
C ARG A 747 -49.66 -43.64 38.01
N GLY A 748 -50.19 -43.23 36.86
CA GLY A 748 -51.59 -42.78 36.67
C GLY A 748 -51.95 -42.46 35.22
N TRP A 749 -53.20 -42.07 34.96
CA TRP A 749 -53.69 -41.59 33.66
C TRP A 749 -54.14 -40.13 33.74
N VAL A 750 -54.22 -39.43 32.60
CA VAL A 750 -54.74 -38.06 32.49
C VAL A 750 -55.59 -37.91 31.22
N GLY A 751 -56.75 -37.25 31.31
CA GLY A 751 -57.62 -36.91 30.18
C GLY A 751 -58.62 -38.02 29.77
N THR A 752 -58.79 -39.03 30.61
CA THR A 752 -59.63 -40.22 30.36
C THR A 752 -60.97 -40.16 31.11
N ASP A 753 -61.82 -41.20 30.96
CA ASP A 753 -63.04 -41.36 31.76
C ASP A 753 -62.76 -41.70 33.25
N ASP A 754 -61.56 -42.22 33.60
CA ASP A 754 -61.10 -42.46 34.98
C ASP A 754 -59.58 -42.28 35.15
N ASP A 755 -59.16 -41.04 35.38
CA ASP A 755 -57.76 -40.66 35.62
C ASP A 755 -57.20 -41.21 36.96
N SER A 756 -58.04 -41.75 37.85
CA SER A 756 -57.58 -42.36 39.12
C SER A 756 -57.06 -43.79 38.96
N SER A 757 -57.21 -44.37 37.76
CA SER A 757 -56.73 -45.71 37.42
C SER A 757 -55.21 -45.83 37.50
N THR A 758 -54.73 -46.91 38.14
CA THR A 758 -53.34 -47.39 38.00
C THR A 758 -53.28 -48.71 37.20
N SER A 759 -54.33 -48.98 36.40
CA SER A 759 -54.41 -50.14 35.51
C SER A 759 -53.81 -49.80 34.15
N LEU A 760 -53.30 -50.79 33.42
CA LEU A 760 -52.78 -50.62 32.06
C LEU A 760 -53.86 -50.38 30.98
N ASN A 761 -55.12 -50.12 31.38
CA ASN A 761 -56.24 -49.87 30.45
C ASN A 761 -57.20 -48.80 31.00
N ASN A 762 -57.83 -48.05 30.09
CA ASN A 762 -58.80 -46.99 30.38
C ASN A 762 -59.81 -46.79 29.22
N THR A 763 -60.73 -45.82 29.29
CA THR A 763 -61.65 -45.45 28.19
C THR A 763 -61.79 -43.93 28.02
N ILE A 764 -62.34 -43.49 26.89
CA ILE A 764 -62.77 -42.11 26.66
C ILE A 764 -64.03 -42.03 25.79
N ARG A 765 -64.94 -41.08 26.07
CA ARG A 765 -66.04 -40.71 25.16
C ARG A 765 -65.78 -39.40 24.42
N MET A 766 -65.96 -39.45 23.09
CA MET A 766 -65.81 -38.32 22.17
C MET A 766 -67.06 -37.45 22.09
N THR A 767 -66.94 -36.17 22.39
CA THR A 767 -67.98 -35.14 22.20
C THR A 767 -67.47 -33.86 21.51
N ASP A 768 -66.16 -33.84 21.25
CA ASP A 768 -65.26 -32.72 21.02
C ASP A 768 -63.85 -33.35 20.87
N ASP A 769 -62.85 -32.59 20.43
CA ASP A 769 -61.47 -33.10 20.32
C ASP A 769 -60.86 -33.35 21.72
N ARG A 770 -60.09 -34.43 21.88
CA ARG A 770 -59.61 -34.89 23.20
C ARG A 770 -58.12 -35.22 23.24
N ALA A 771 -57.48 -34.84 24.34
CA ALA A 771 -56.09 -35.17 24.66
C ALA A 771 -56.03 -36.19 25.82
N VAL A 772 -55.15 -37.20 25.71
CA VAL A 772 -55.00 -38.31 26.68
C VAL A 772 -53.52 -38.57 26.96
N GLY A 773 -53.15 -38.84 28.21
CA GLY A 773 -51.78 -39.22 28.59
C GLY A 773 -51.64 -40.12 29.81
N VAL A 774 -50.38 -40.45 30.15
CA VAL A 774 -49.99 -41.39 31.22
C VAL A 774 -48.80 -40.86 32.02
N ASP A 775 -48.87 -40.96 33.35
CA ASP A 775 -47.80 -40.60 34.30
C ASP A 775 -46.96 -41.85 34.61
N THR A 776 -45.63 -41.76 34.54
CA THR A 776 -44.71 -42.89 34.72
C THR A 776 -43.50 -42.55 35.62
N VAL A 777 -42.72 -43.56 36.02
CA VAL A 777 -41.49 -43.34 36.82
C VAL A 777 -40.41 -44.40 36.53
N ILE A 778 -39.15 -43.95 36.54
CA ILE A 778 -37.93 -44.70 36.18
C ILE A 778 -37.16 -45.16 37.45
N SER A 779 -36.13 -46.01 37.29
CA SER A 779 -35.24 -46.55 38.35
C SER A 779 -33.79 -46.04 38.18
N THR A 780 -32.91 -46.10 39.19
CA THR A 780 -31.55 -45.50 39.16
C THR A 780 -30.41 -46.40 39.64
N HIS A 781 -29.19 -46.18 39.11
CA HIS A 781 -27.95 -46.94 39.37
C HIS A 781 -26.69 -46.03 39.44
N VAL A 782 -25.58 -46.50 40.02
CA VAL A 782 -24.35 -45.72 40.33
C VAL A 782 -23.24 -45.92 39.30
N VAL A 783 -22.52 -44.84 38.92
CA VAL A 783 -21.32 -44.95 38.06
C VAL A 783 -20.10 -44.25 38.68
N LYS A 784 -18.89 -44.74 38.38
CA LYS A 784 -17.59 -44.17 38.79
C LYS A 784 -16.63 -44.07 37.59
N THR A 785 -15.71 -43.12 37.62
CA THR A 785 -14.76 -42.86 36.52
C THR A 785 -13.33 -42.69 37.00
N LYS A 786 -12.33 -43.14 36.21
CA LYS A 786 -10.90 -43.02 36.54
C LYS A 786 -10.02 -42.85 35.29
N ILE A 787 -8.96 -42.04 35.41
CA ILE A 787 -7.91 -41.92 34.38
C ILE A 787 -6.63 -42.65 34.85
N LEU A 788 -5.99 -43.37 33.95
CA LEU A 788 -4.64 -43.93 34.12
C LEU A 788 -3.61 -43.03 33.40
N GLY A 789 -2.46 -42.80 34.04
CA GLY A 789 -1.43 -41.87 33.58
C GLY A 789 -1.58 -40.45 34.13
N GLY A 790 -2.82 -39.94 34.23
CA GLY A 790 -3.14 -38.65 34.86
C GLY A 790 -3.01 -37.41 33.96
N HIS A 791 -2.51 -37.57 32.74
CA HIS A 791 -2.33 -36.49 31.76
C HIS A 791 -3.62 -36.19 30.98
N GLY A 792 -4.67 -35.77 31.70
CA GLY A 792 -5.97 -35.45 31.13
C GLY A 792 -7.08 -35.37 32.18
N ARG A 793 -8.27 -34.96 31.75
CA ARG A 793 -9.48 -34.83 32.59
C ARG A 793 -10.72 -35.35 31.86
N ILE A 794 -11.68 -35.92 32.59
CA ILE A 794 -13.02 -36.23 32.09
C ILE A 794 -13.89 -35.01 32.43
N CYS A 795 -14.58 -34.43 31.44
CA CYS A 795 -14.85 -32.98 31.49
C CYS A 795 -16.30 -32.53 31.57
N CYS A 796 -17.27 -33.34 31.16
CA CYS A 796 -18.64 -32.89 30.98
C CYS A 796 -19.65 -33.74 31.77
N GLU A 797 -20.70 -33.05 32.23
CA GLU A 797 -21.83 -33.59 32.99
C GLU A 797 -22.83 -34.33 32.07
N PRO A 798 -23.72 -35.19 32.62
CA PRO A 798 -23.82 -35.54 34.05
C PRO A 798 -22.67 -36.42 34.54
N GLN A 799 -21.96 -35.99 35.59
CA GLN A 799 -21.01 -36.79 36.38
C GLN A 799 -21.63 -37.10 37.76
N GLN A 800 -22.90 -37.52 37.70
CA GLN A 800 -23.73 -37.74 38.89
C GLN A 800 -23.31 -39.02 39.62
N TYR A 801 -23.53 -39.08 40.93
CA TYR A 801 -23.30 -40.32 41.68
C TYR A 801 -24.32 -41.42 41.32
N SER A 802 -25.44 -41.07 40.68
CA SER A 802 -26.43 -42.03 40.19
C SER A 802 -27.21 -41.49 38.98
N TYR A 803 -27.50 -42.36 38.03
CA TYR A 803 -28.11 -42.13 36.72
C TYR A 803 -29.40 -42.95 36.58
N GLN A 804 -30.27 -42.65 35.60
CA GLN A 804 -31.48 -43.44 35.35
C GLN A 804 -31.16 -44.72 34.53
N CYS A 805 -31.89 -45.78 34.82
CA CYS A 805 -31.79 -47.07 34.14
C CYS A 805 -32.24 -46.92 32.66
N GLY A 806 -31.35 -47.25 31.74
CA GLY A 806 -31.54 -47.10 30.29
C GLY A 806 -30.91 -45.83 29.70
N GLU A 807 -30.35 -44.92 30.50
CA GLU A 807 -29.57 -43.80 29.97
C GLU A 807 -28.30 -44.31 29.28
N ASN A 808 -28.04 -43.84 28.05
CA ASN A 808 -26.77 -44.06 27.38
C ASN A 808 -25.85 -42.87 27.69
N ILE A 809 -24.82 -43.10 28.52
CA ILE A 809 -23.91 -42.07 29.00
C ILE A 809 -22.66 -42.05 28.12
N ALA A 810 -22.47 -40.96 27.37
CA ALA A 810 -21.22 -40.67 26.69
C ALA A 810 -20.26 -39.96 27.65
N LEU A 811 -19.07 -40.53 27.88
CA LEU A 811 -17.99 -39.88 28.61
C LEU A 811 -16.94 -39.36 27.64
N THR A 812 -16.67 -38.06 27.71
CA THR A 812 -15.58 -37.42 26.98
C THR A 812 -14.38 -37.18 27.92
N VAL A 813 -13.23 -37.73 27.56
CA VAL A 813 -11.93 -37.35 28.12
C VAL A 813 -11.30 -36.28 27.23
N GLN A 814 -10.77 -35.23 27.85
CA GLN A 814 -9.83 -34.30 27.23
C GLN A 814 -8.43 -34.70 27.72
N PRO A 815 -7.59 -35.30 26.87
CA PRO A 815 -6.17 -35.46 27.17
C PRO A 815 -5.49 -34.11 27.41
N GLU A 816 -4.40 -34.10 28.16
CA GLU A 816 -3.48 -32.96 28.17
C GLU A 816 -2.77 -32.84 26.81
N TRP A 817 -2.28 -31.63 26.50
CA TRP A 817 -1.65 -31.35 25.21
C TRP A 817 -0.46 -32.28 24.95
N GLY A 818 -0.40 -32.87 23.77
CA GLY A 818 0.56 -33.91 23.40
C GLY A 818 0.18 -35.35 23.78
N TYR A 819 -1.01 -35.61 24.35
CA TYR A 819 -1.51 -36.97 24.64
C TYR A 819 -2.76 -37.35 23.84
N ARG A 820 -2.99 -38.66 23.65
CA ARG A 820 -4.20 -39.25 23.06
C ARG A 820 -4.74 -40.41 23.89
N VAL A 821 -5.96 -40.85 23.60
CA VAL A 821 -6.52 -42.08 24.20
C VAL A 821 -5.86 -43.33 23.63
N ARG A 822 -5.52 -44.25 24.53
CA ARG A 822 -4.91 -45.55 24.23
C ARG A 822 -5.91 -46.70 24.32
N ALA A 823 -6.81 -46.66 25.31
CA ALA A 823 -7.89 -47.63 25.51
C ALA A 823 -8.93 -47.10 26.50
N TRP A 824 -10.14 -47.67 26.44
CA TRP A 824 -11.20 -47.53 27.45
C TRP A 824 -11.47 -48.88 28.14
N HIS A 825 -12.02 -48.86 29.35
CA HIS A 825 -12.45 -50.06 30.08
C HIS A 825 -13.82 -49.84 30.74
N GLY A 826 -14.74 -50.79 30.57
CA GLY A 826 -16.10 -50.77 31.11
C GLY A 826 -17.15 -50.10 30.21
N THR A 827 -16.81 -49.75 28.97
CA THR A 827 -17.69 -49.08 28.01
C THR A 827 -18.32 -50.05 27.00
N ASP A 828 -19.18 -49.55 26.10
CA ASP A 828 -19.70 -50.34 24.96
C ASP A 828 -18.58 -50.77 23.99
N ASN A 829 -17.46 -50.04 23.96
CA ASN A 829 -16.30 -50.32 23.10
C ASN A 829 -14.96 -50.00 23.79
N ASP A 830 -14.51 -50.91 24.65
CA ASP A 830 -13.20 -50.86 25.32
C ASP A 830 -11.99 -50.75 24.36
N ALA A 831 -12.16 -51.11 23.09
CA ALA A 831 -11.11 -51.04 22.06
C ALA A 831 -11.02 -49.68 21.33
N SER A 832 -11.86 -48.71 21.68
CA SER A 832 -11.82 -47.35 21.10
C SER A 832 -10.57 -46.58 21.54
N THR A 833 -10.02 -45.78 20.62
CA THR A 833 -8.99 -44.76 20.86
C THR A 833 -9.55 -43.34 20.71
N ASP A 834 -10.87 -43.20 20.73
CA ASP A 834 -11.57 -41.93 20.56
C ASP A 834 -11.66 -41.19 21.91
N THR A 835 -11.72 -39.86 21.87
CA THR A 835 -11.84 -39.01 23.07
C THR A 835 -13.21 -39.11 23.74
N THR A 836 -14.21 -39.70 23.09
CA THR A 836 -15.55 -39.94 23.65
C THR A 836 -15.97 -41.39 23.45
N ASN A 837 -16.56 -42.01 24.47
CA ASN A 837 -17.04 -43.39 24.41
C ASN A 837 -18.33 -43.55 25.25
N SER A 838 -19.22 -44.47 24.88
CA SER A 838 -20.56 -44.62 25.47
C SER A 838 -20.71 -45.87 26.34
N PHE A 839 -21.71 -45.86 27.22
CA PHE A 839 -22.24 -47.06 27.86
C PHE A 839 -23.68 -46.86 28.32
N VAL A 840 -24.50 -47.89 28.15
CA VAL A 840 -25.86 -47.92 28.73
C VAL A 840 -25.80 -48.20 30.24
N VAL A 841 -26.55 -47.46 31.04
CA VAL A 841 -26.72 -47.69 32.49
C VAL A 841 -27.82 -48.71 32.73
N ASP A 842 -27.45 -49.98 32.95
CA ASP A 842 -28.36 -51.09 33.28
C ASP A 842 -28.08 -51.75 34.65
N ASP A 843 -26.92 -51.47 35.25
CA ASP A 843 -26.57 -51.75 36.66
C ASP A 843 -25.46 -50.78 37.14
N ASP A 844 -24.98 -50.91 38.38
CA ASP A 844 -23.85 -50.14 38.91
C ASP A 844 -22.52 -50.41 38.14
N LYS A 845 -21.78 -49.35 37.72
CA LYS A 845 -20.58 -49.47 36.85
C LYS A 845 -19.34 -48.66 37.30
N GLU A 846 -18.17 -49.04 36.78
CA GLU A 846 -16.91 -48.30 36.93
C GLU A 846 -16.16 -48.26 35.58
N ILE A 847 -15.80 -47.05 35.12
CA ILE A 847 -15.19 -46.78 33.82
C ILE A 847 -13.74 -46.30 34.01
N ILE A 848 -12.82 -46.78 33.19
CA ILE A 848 -11.40 -46.37 33.21
C ILE A 848 -10.95 -45.99 31.79
N VAL A 849 -10.09 -44.97 31.67
CA VAL A 849 -9.42 -44.60 30.40
C VAL A 849 -7.91 -44.51 30.57
N GLU A 850 -7.15 -44.94 29.57
CA GLU A 850 -5.68 -44.87 29.52
C GLU A 850 -5.22 -43.91 28.40
N LEU A 851 -4.20 -43.10 28.67
CA LEU A 851 -3.67 -42.08 27.76
C LEU A 851 -2.18 -42.31 27.45
N GLU A 852 -1.74 -41.97 26.23
CA GLU A 852 -0.33 -42.08 25.78
C GLU A 852 0.14 -40.82 25.03
N PRO A 853 1.45 -40.47 25.07
CA PRO A 853 1.98 -39.29 24.40
C PRO A 853 2.18 -39.51 22.89
N VAL A 854 2.14 -38.41 22.13
CA VAL A 854 2.29 -38.35 20.67
C VAL A 854 3.42 -37.39 20.30
N ALA A 855 4.19 -37.73 19.28
CA ALA A 855 5.20 -36.86 18.67
C ALA A 855 5.22 -37.10 17.15
N TYR A 856 5.54 -36.06 16.39
CA TYR A 856 5.59 -36.07 14.94
C TYR A 856 6.97 -35.71 14.40
N ASN A 857 7.32 -36.27 13.26
CA ASN A 857 8.60 -36.04 12.62
C ASN A 857 8.46 -34.93 11.58
N LEU A 858 9.40 -33.98 11.56
CA LEU A 858 9.59 -33.04 10.47
C LEU A 858 10.85 -33.45 9.69
N ASN A 859 10.66 -33.81 8.42
CA ASN A 859 11.78 -34.01 7.50
C ASN A 859 11.99 -32.73 6.69
N ILE A 860 13.21 -32.20 6.66
CA ILE A 860 13.62 -31.18 5.70
C ILE A 860 14.27 -31.85 4.50
N ASN A 861 13.90 -31.42 3.30
CA ASN A 861 14.43 -31.87 2.03
C ASN A 861 14.95 -30.66 1.23
N VAL A 862 16.14 -30.76 0.67
CA VAL A 862 16.78 -29.72 -0.16
C VAL A 862 17.28 -30.39 -1.45
N PRO A 863 16.47 -30.47 -2.51
CA PRO A 863 16.74 -31.37 -3.65
C PRO A 863 17.96 -30.97 -4.47
N THR A 864 18.23 -29.67 -4.57
CA THR A 864 19.37 -29.10 -5.30
C THR A 864 20.62 -28.96 -4.43
N GLY A 865 20.46 -28.94 -3.10
CA GLY A 865 21.55 -28.90 -2.12
C GLY A 865 22.22 -27.53 -1.92
N HIS A 866 21.75 -26.47 -2.58
CA HIS A 866 22.36 -25.13 -2.57
C HIS A 866 21.90 -24.28 -1.38
N GLY A 867 22.05 -24.82 -0.18
CA GLY A 867 21.62 -24.20 1.06
C GLY A 867 21.12 -25.20 2.10
N LYS A 868 20.57 -24.68 3.19
CA LYS A 868 20.05 -25.43 4.34
C LYS A 868 18.80 -24.76 4.90
N VAL A 869 18.04 -25.47 5.73
CA VAL A 869 16.97 -24.89 6.56
C VAL A 869 17.31 -25.10 8.03
N LEU A 870 17.24 -24.04 8.82
CA LEU A 870 17.30 -24.09 10.28
C LEU A 870 15.87 -24.19 10.83
N THR A 871 15.71 -24.86 11.98
CA THR A 871 14.42 -25.01 12.67
C THR A 871 14.45 -24.31 14.02
N GLN A 872 13.38 -23.62 14.37
CA GLN A 872 13.20 -23.03 15.69
C GLN A 872 11.85 -23.49 16.29
N PRO A 873 11.86 -24.18 17.45
CA PRO A 873 13.03 -24.67 18.19
C PRO A 873 13.80 -25.76 17.42
N GLU A 874 15.11 -25.88 17.68
CA GLU A 874 15.97 -26.85 16.98
C GLU A 874 15.51 -28.30 17.17
N GLY A 875 15.27 -29.01 16.06
CA GLY A 875 14.99 -30.44 16.11
C GLY A 875 14.42 -31.03 14.83
N SER A 876 13.94 -32.27 14.95
CA SER A 876 13.21 -32.99 13.89
C SER A 876 12.03 -33.82 14.43
N ASN A 877 11.76 -33.78 15.74
CA ASN A 877 10.62 -34.42 16.39
C ASN A 877 9.92 -33.39 17.28
N PHE A 878 8.64 -33.17 17.05
CA PHE A 878 7.86 -32.06 17.58
C PHE A 878 6.49 -32.51 18.11
N GLY A 879 5.87 -31.69 18.97
CA GLY A 879 4.56 -31.99 19.55
C GLY A 879 3.40 -31.75 18.57
N PRO A 880 2.25 -32.45 18.73
CA PRO A 880 1.03 -32.14 17.97
C PRO A 880 0.58 -30.70 18.20
N GLY A 881 0.37 -29.95 17.10
CA GLY A 881 0.00 -28.54 17.15
C GLY A 881 1.15 -27.59 17.49
N GLN A 882 2.41 -28.07 17.56
CA GLN A 882 3.58 -27.21 17.65
C GLN A 882 3.88 -26.60 16.28
N THR A 883 3.87 -25.27 16.18
CA THR A 883 4.44 -24.57 15.01
C THR A 883 5.96 -24.56 15.11
N VAL A 884 6.63 -24.88 14.00
CA VAL A 884 8.09 -24.78 13.86
C VAL A 884 8.39 -23.68 12.85
N LEU A 885 9.20 -22.69 13.24
CA LEU A 885 9.74 -21.68 12.33
C LEU A 885 10.88 -22.31 11.53
N LEU A 886 10.89 -22.02 10.23
CA LEU A 886 11.85 -22.48 9.24
C LEU A 886 12.60 -21.27 8.70
N MET A 887 13.93 -21.35 8.69
CA MET A 887 14.78 -20.28 8.16
C MET A 887 15.69 -20.88 7.08
N ALA A 888 15.40 -20.59 5.82
CA ALA A 888 16.28 -20.94 4.71
C ALA A 888 17.55 -20.08 4.78
N VAL A 889 18.69 -20.74 4.62
CA VAL A 889 19.99 -20.10 4.45
C VAL A 889 20.57 -20.66 3.15
N PRO A 890 20.47 -19.91 2.04
CA PRO A 890 21.04 -20.33 0.76
C PRO A 890 22.56 -20.51 0.82
N ASP A 891 23.11 -21.19 -0.17
CA ASP A 891 24.51 -21.04 -0.55
C ASP A 891 24.71 -19.73 -1.33
N TRP A 892 25.97 -19.26 -1.41
CA TRP A 892 26.35 -18.09 -2.21
C TRP A 892 25.94 -18.24 -3.69
N ASP A 893 25.43 -17.16 -4.30
CA ASP A 893 24.78 -17.08 -5.63
C ASP A 893 23.39 -17.79 -5.77
N TYR A 894 22.69 -18.11 -4.68
CA TYR A 894 21.36 -18.75 -4.74
C TYR A 894 20.29 -17.99 -3.93
N ARG A 895 19.05 -17.94 -4.45
CA ARG A 895 17.84 -17.49 -3.72
C ARG A 895 16.85 -18.65 -3.57
N VAL A 896 15.94 -18.55 -2.61
CA VAL A 896 14.83 -19.53 -2.52
C VAL A 896 13.97 -19.40 -3.78
N LYS A 897 13.62 -20.54 -4.37
CA LYS A 897 12.78 -20.63 -5.57
C LYS A 897 11.32 -20.93 -5.20
N SER A 898 11.15 -21.85 -4.26
CA SER A 898 9.85 -22.28 -3.76
C SER A 898 9.98 -23.15 -2.51
N TRP A 899 9.05 -22.98 -1.57
CA TRP A 899 8.75 -23.97 -0.54
C TRP A 899 7.68 -24.96 -1.00
N SER A 900 7.63 -26.14 -0.38
CA SER A 900 6.50 -27.08 -0.51
C SER A 900 6.35 -27.98 0.73
N GLY A 901 5.13 -28.20 1.20
CA GLY A 901 4.82 -28.92 2.44
C GLY A 901 4.96 -28.09 3.73
N ALA A 902 5.10 -26.77 3.63
CA ALA A 902 5.13 -25.81 4.73
C ALA A 902 3.74 -25.16 4.94
N ARG A 903 3.67 -23.91 5.43
CA ARG A 903 2.45 -23.09 5.39
C ARG A 903 2.38 -22.30 4.08
N TYR A 904 3.44 -21.55 3.78
CA TYR A 904 3.49 -20.67 2.61
C TYR A 904 4.20 -21.38 1.46
N ASP A 905 3.51 -22.32 0.81
CA ASP A 905 4.05 -23.07 -0.32
C ASP A 905 4.21 -22.18 -1.57
N ASN A 906 5.17 -22.51 -2.43
CA ASN A 906 5.62 -21.76 -3.62
C ASN A 906 6.32 -20.40 -3.39
N THR A 907 6.31 -19.84 -2.18
CA THR A 907 6.96 -18.54 -1.88
C THR A 907 8.49 -18.54 -2.01
N THR A 908 9.04 -17.35 -2.24
CA THR A 908 10.46 -17.02 -2.41
C THR A 908 11.13 -16.48 -1.13
N GLY A 909 10.36 -16.16 -0.09
CA GLY A 909 10.87 -15.66 1.20
C GLY A 909 11.79 -16.63 1.94
N TYR A 910 12.75 -16.08 2.69
CA TYR A 910 13.71 -16.86 3.49
C TYR A 910 13.11 -17.49 4.76
N LEU A 911 11.99 -16.95 5.25
CA LEU A 911 11.25 -17.45 6.40
C LEU A 911 10.02 -18.25 5.95
N ASN A 912 9.69 -19.30 6.69
CA ASN A 912 8.43 -20.03 6.53
C ASN A 912 8.06 -20.70 7.86
N VAL A 913 6.84 -21.24 7.99
CA VAL A 913 6.43 -21.98 9.19
C VAL A 913 5.78 -23.30 8.82
N VAL A 914 5.86 -24.30 9.71
CA VAL A 914 5.13 -25.56 9.54
C VAL A 914 4.38 -25.94 10.83
N PRO A 915 3.03 -26.04 10.80
CA PRO A 915 2.26 -26.54 11.93
C PRO A 915 2.32 -28.07 11.96
N MET A 916 2.75 -28.64 13.08
CA MET A 916 2.91 -30.09 13.24
C MET A 916 1.58 -30.78 13.59
N ASP A 917 0.69 -30.90 12.61
CA ASP A 917 -0.55 -31.68 12.69
C ASP A 917 -0.35 -33.22 12.55
N GLY A 918 0.78 -33.61 11.95
CA GLY A 918 1.19 -34.98 11.65
C GLY A 918 2.66 -35.03 11.23
N HIS A 919 3.11 -36.17 10.69
CA HIS A 919 4.46 -36.25 10.12
C HIS A 919 4.55 -35.42 8.84
N LYS A 920 5.33 -34.34 8.86
CA LYS A 920 5.51 -33.40 7.74
C LYS A 920 6.81 -33.68 6.99
N THR A 921 6.84 -33.35 5.71
CA THR A 921 8.09 -33.23 4.94
C THR A 921 8.03 -31.91 4.18
N VAL A 922 8.91 -30.98 4.55
CA VAL A 922 9.07 -29.71 3.86
C VAL A 922 10.20 -29.85 2.86
N THR A 923 9.96 -29.45 1.62
CA THR A 923 10.99 -29.32 0.59
C THR A 923 11.18 -27.86 0.26
N VAL A 924 12.42 -27.36 0.31
CA VAL A 924 12.78 -26.06 -0.26
C VAL A 924 13.62 -26.30 -1.51
N GLU A 925 13.23 -25.68 -2.62
CA GLU A 925 14.07 -25.56 -3.80
C GLU A 925 14.80 -24.22 -3.76
N PHE A 926 16.12 -24.25 -3.98
CA PHE A 926 16.92 -23.07 -4.25
C PHE A 926 17.18 -22.99 -5.75
N MET A 927 16.94 -21.82 -6.34
CA MET A 927 17.38 -21.49 -7.70
C MET A 927 18.69 -20.73 -7.62
N LYS A 928 19.58 -20.96 -8.59
CA LYS A 928 20.71 -20.06 -8.75
C LYS A 928 20.12 -18.69 -9.10
N ILE A 929 20.56 -17.64 -8.42
CA ILE A 929 20.33 -16.28 -8.90
C ILE A 929 20.89 -16.26 -10.33
N PRO A 930 20.14 -15.78 -11.33
CA PRO A 930 20.68 -15.69 -12.67
C PRO A 930 22.00 -14.94 -12.61
N GLU A 931 23.10 -15.59 -13.03
CA GLU A 931 24.30 -14.82 -13.37
C GLU A 931 23.83 -13.84 -14.44
N PHE A 932 23.78 -12.55 -14.09
CA PHE A 932 23.59 -11.48 -15.06
C PHE A 932 24.83 -11.51 -15.94
N LYS A 933 24.81 -12.39 -16.94
CA LYS A 933 25.76 -12.37 -18.02
C LYS A 933 25.42 -11.08 -18.77
N PRO A 934 26.26 -10.04 -18.71
CA PRO A 934 25.95 -8.81 -19.43
C PRO A 934 25.84 -9.12 -20.93
N PRO A 935 25.27 -8.22 -21.75
CA PRO A 935 25.62 -8.20 -23.16
C PRO A 935 27.15 -8.33 -23.28
N ASP A 936 27.65 -9.04 -24.29
CA ASP A 936 29.11 -9.23 -24.47
C ASP A 936 29.78 -7.91 -24.90
N ILE A 937 29.88 -6.96 -23.96
CA ILE A 937 30.64 -5.72 -24.08
C ILE A 937 32.09 -6.14 -24.23
N VAL A 938 32.66 -5.88 -25.40
CA VAL A 938 34.05 -6.18 -25.71
C VAL A 938 34.93 -5.11 -25.06
N THR A 939 35.07 -5.17 -23.74
CA THR A 939 35.99 -4.29 -23.01
C THR A 939 37.44 -4.72 -23.27
N TYR A 940 38.34 -3.74 -23.36
CA TYR A 940 39.77 -3.97 -23.50
C TYR A 940 40.54 -3.37 -22.34
N THR A 941 41.67 -3.97 -21.98
CA THR A 941 42.55 -3.46 -20.93
C THR A 941 43.62 -2.54 -21.51
N LEU A 942 43.69 -1.31 -21.00
CA LEU A 942 44.78 -0.37 -21.23
C LEU A 942 45.73 -0.43 -20.02
N GLN A 943 46.99 -0.81 -20.23
CA GLN A 943 48.01 -0.79 -19.18
C GLN A 943 49.16 0.15 -19.55
N ALA A 944 49.35 1.22 -18.77
CA ALA A 944 50.42 2.18 -18.94
C ALA A 944 51.58 1.93 -17.97
N ASN A 945 52.79 1.80 -18.51
CA ASN A 945 53.98 1.45 -17.74
C ASN A 945 55.08 2.52 -17.86
N VAL A 946 55.89 2.67 -16.83
CA VAL A 946 57.18 3.40 -16.94
C VAL A 946 58.26 2.40 -17.35
N ALA A 947 58.78 2.52 -18.58
CA ALA A 947 59.70 1.55 -19.16
C ALA A 947 61.19 1.83 -18.85
N ASP A 948 61.57 3.10 -18.72
CA ASP A 948 62.92 3.55 -18.34
C ASP A 948 62.83 4.94 -17.68
N GLY A 949 63.76 5.25 -16.78
CA GLY A 949 63.80 6.51 -16.03
C GLY A 949 62.84 6.62 -14.83
N GLU A 950 62.73 7.81 -14.26
CA GLU A 950 62.03 8.09 -12.99
C GLU A 950 60.81 9.01 -13.22
N GLY A 951 59.62 8.55 -12.81
CA GLY A 951 58.34 9.25 -12.93
C GLY A 951 57.16 8.30 -12.73
N ARG A 952 55.94 8.75 -13.02
CA ARG A 952 54.71 7.92 -13.06
C ARG A 952 53.87 8.26 -14.28
N VAL A 953 52.93 7.39 -14.64
CA VAL A 953 51.93 7.62 -15.70
C VAL A 953 50.56 7.21 -15.18
N GLU A 954 49.55 8.03 -15.45
CA GLU A 954 48.16 7.83 -15.02
C GLU A 954 47.19 7.99 -16.20
N PRO A 955 46.13 7.15 -16.29
CA PRO A 955 45.91 5.93 -15.53
C PRO A 955 46.96 4.85 -15.85
N ASP A 956 47.42 4.10 -14.85
CA ASP A 956 48.39 3.00 -15.02
C ASP A 956 47.71 1.68 -15.43
N LEU A 957 46.45 1.49 -15.03
CA LEU A 957 45.55 0.45 -15.53
C LEU A 957 44.13 1.04 -15.71
N LYS A 958 43.55 0.93 -16.90
CA LYS A 958 42.15 1.26 -17.19
C LYS A 958 41.48 0.12 -17.97
N VAL A 959 40.17 -0.08 -17.76
CA VAL A 959 39.31 -0.88 -18.63
C VAL A 959 38.56 0.07 -19.55
N CYS A 960 38.57 -0.20 -20.86
CA CYS A 960 38.14 0.72 -21.91
C CYS A 960 37.13 0.07 -22.87
N ALA A 961 36.29 0.90 -23.49
CA ALA A 961 35.42 0.50 -24.60
C ALA A 961 36.18 0.48 -25.95
N PRO A 962 35.71 -0.28 -26.96
CA PRO A 962 36.32 -0.31 -28.29
C PRO A 962 36.34 1.07 -28.96
N GLY A 963 37.54 1.59 -29.25
CA GLY A 963 37.73 2.89 -29.87
C GLY A 963 37.66 4.07 -28.89
N GLU A 964 37.67 3.82 -27.58
CA GLU A 964 37.81 4.86 -26.56
C GLU A 964 39.20 5.51 -26.63
N THR A 965 39.26 6.83 -26.75
CA THR A 965 40.50 7.60 -26.70
C THR A 965 40.82 8.04 -25.27
N VAL A 966 41.80 7.40 -24.64
CA VAL A 966 42.24 7.70 -23.27
C VAL A 966 43.39 8.71 -23.29
N THR A 967 43.27 9.78 -22.50
CA THR A 967 44.40 10.69 -22.23
C THR A 967 45.28 10.11 -21.13
N LEU A 968 46.59 10.05 -21.39
CA LEU A 968 47.62 9.56 -20.49
C LEU A 968 48.45 10.74 -19.98
N LEU A 969 48.56 10.89 -18.67
CA LEU A 969 49.38 11.93 -18.02
C LEU A 969 50.65 11.30 -17.43
N ALA A 970 51.79 11.55 -18.05
CA ALA A 970 53.10 11.25 -17.48
C ALA A 970 53.58 12.41 -16.59
N THR A 971 53.81 12.11 -15.31
CA THR A 971 54.42 13.03 -14.34
C THR A 971 55.89 12.63 -14.11
N PRO A 972 56.87 13.36 -14.68
CA PRO A 972 58.30 13.07 -14.47
C PRO A 972 58.74 13.34 -13.03
N ALA A 973 59.69 12.56 -12.51
CA ALA A 973 60.31 12.87 -11.23
C ALA A 973 61.18 14.16 -11.32
N SER A 974 61.47 14.78 -10.17
CA SER A 974 62.26 16.03 -10.13
C SER A 974 63.63 15.87 -10.80
N GLY A 975 63.88 16.67 -11.84
CA GLY A 975 65.10 16.59 -12.66
C GLY A 975 64.99 15.67 -13.89
N TRP A 976 63.82 15.11 -14.16
CA TRP A 976 63.51 14.32 -15.36
C TRP A 976 62.47 15.01 -16.23
N ARG A 977 62.26 14.49 -17.44
CA ARG A 977 61.20 14.84 -18.40
C ARG A 977 60.84 13.63 -19.23
N VAL A 978 59.70 13.64 -19.92
CA VAL A 978 59.38 12.62 -20.93
C VAL A 978 60.47 12.56 -22.01
N LYS A 979 60.83 11.35 -22.41
CA LYS A 979 61.84 11.01 -23.42
C LYS A 979 61.20 10.62 -24.75
N SER A 980 60.16 9.79 -24.63
CA SER A 980 59.35 9.24 -25.72
C SER A 980 58.20 8.43 -25.12
N TRP A 981 57.09 8.33 -25.85
CA TRP A 981 56.01 7.37 -25.60
C TRP A 981 56.16 6.14 -26.51
N THR A 982 55.41 5.08 -26.23
CA THR A 982 55.32 3.88 -27.09
C THR A 982 53.95 3.20 -26.91
N GLY A 983 53.28 2.85 -28.01
CA GLY A 983 51.94 2.27 -28.02
C GLY A 983 50.79 3.29 -28.00
N THR A 984 51.10 4.59 -28.11
CA THR A 984 50.17 5.73 -28.11
C THR A 984 49.87 6.21 -29.53
N ASP A 985 48.86 7.07 -29.69
CA ASP A 985 48.46 7.60 -31.00
C ASP A 985 49.51 8.57 -31.58
N ASP A 986 50.35 9.20 -30.74
CA ASP A 986 51.59 9.88 -31.14
C ASP A 986 52.81 9.48 -30.29
N ASP A 987 53.41 8.33 -30.63
CA ASP A 987 54.68 7.85 -30.07
C ASP A 987 55.88 8.80 -30.31
N ALA A 988 55.76 9.83 -31.15
CA ALA A 988 56.80 10.85 -31.33
C ALA A 988 56.69 12.01 -30.33
N SER A 989 55.63 12.07 -29.52
CA SER A 989 55.45 13.08 -28.46
C SER A 989 56.57 13.02 -27.42
N THR A 990 56.99 14.21 -26.95
CA THR A 990 57.82 14.38 -25.76
C THR A 990 57.15 15.25 -24.70
N GLU A 991 55.83 15.47 -24.84
CA GLU A 991 55.03 16.20 -23.86
C GLU A 991 54.65 15.30 -22.68
N ASN A 992 54.29 15.93 -21.56
CA ASN A 992 53.83 15.23 -20.36
C ASN A 992 52.46 14.56 -20.54
N PHE A 993 51.71 14.87 -21.59
CA PHE A 993 50.46 14.19 -21.94
C PHE A 993 50.55 13.53 -23.31
N ASN A 994 49.76 12.47 -23.51
CA ASN A 994 49.54 11.82 -24.80
C ASN A 994 48.14 11.20 -24.83
N VAL A 995 47.71 10.66 -25.97
CA VAL A 995 46.44 9.95 -26.10
C VAL A 995 46.63 8.57 -26.74
N VAL A 996 45.74 7.63 -26.43
CA VAL A 996 45.72 6.29 -27.04
C VAL A 996 44.28 5.84 -27.31
N THR A 997 44.00 5.38 -28.52
CA THR A 997 42.67 4.89 -28.92
C THR A 997 42.61 3.36 -28.84
N VAL A 998 41.75 2.83 -27.96
CA VAL A 998 41.81 1.44 -27.48
C VAL A 998 40.87 0.51 -28.26
N ASP A 999 41.35 0.02 -29.42
CA ASP A 999 40.66 -0.98 -30.26
C ASP A 999 40.95 -2.46 -29.89
N ALA A 1000 41.85 -2.68 -28.92
CA ALA A 1000 42.26 -4.00 -28.41
C ALA A 1000 42.93 -3.88 -27.03
N ASP A 1001 43.21 -5.00 -26.33
CA ASP A 1001 44.09 -5.01 -25.15
C ASP A 1001 45.43 -4.33 -25.50
N THR A 1002 45.71 -3.20 -24.87
CA THR A 1002 46.75 -2.24 -25.28
C THR A 1002 47.70 -1.99 -24.13
N VAL A 1003 48.99 -2.22 -24.36
CA VAL A 1003 50.05 -1.88 -23.40
C VAL A 1003 50.83 -0.71 -23.94
N VAL A 1004 50.74 0.42 -23.24
CA VAL A 1004 51.50 1.64 -23.54
C VAL A 1004 52.67 1.79 -22.58
N SER A 1005 53.65 2.60 -22.95
CA SER A 1005 54.78 2.91 -22.08
C SER A 1005 55.30 4.32 -22.28
N VAL A 1006 55.73 4.93 -21.18
CA VAL A 1006 56.53 6.16 -21.19
C VAL A 1006 57.95 5.83 -20.77
N GLU A 1007 58.93 6.41 -21.45
CA GLU A 1007 60.29 6.52 -20.94
C GLU A 1007 60.56 7.96 -20.50
N PHE A 1008 61.30 8.13 -19.41
CA PHE A 1008 61.80 9.43 -18.96
C PHE A 1008 63.31 9.56 -19.23
N MET A 1009 63.78 10.80 -19.42
CA MET A 1009 65.20 11.13 -19.48
C MET A 1009 65.54 12.26 -18.49
N PRO A 1010 66.79 12.34 -18.00
CA PRO A 1010 67.22 13.50 -17.23
C PRO A 1010 67.01 14.79 -18.02
N ALA A 1011 66.38 15.78 -17.40
CA ALA A 1011 66.23 17.10 -17.99
C ALA A 1011 67.62 17.77 -18.10
N PRO A 1012 67.91 18.47 -19.20
CA PRO A 1012 69.20 19.13 -19.36
C PRO A 1012 69.38 20.21 -18.29
N THR A 1013 70.41 20.07 -17.46
CA THR A 1013 70.82 21.14 -16.53
C THR A 1013 71.17 22.41 -17.32
N PRO A 1014 70.77 23.62 -16.89
CA PRO A 1014 71.06 24.85 -17.62
C PRO A 1014 72.57 25.15 -17.73
N GLU A 1015 73.20 24.74 -18.84
CA GLU A 1015 74.50 25.29 -19.24
C GLU A 1015 74.30 26.73 -19.73
N GLY A 1016 74.82 27.70 -18.98
CA GLY A 1016 74.74 29.11 -19.37
C GLY A 1016 75.63 29.42 -20.57
N ASP A 1017 75.03 29.96 -21.64
CA ASP A 1017 75.78 30.41 -22.82
C ASP A 1017 76.75 31.57 -22.46
N PRO A 1018 78.06 31.43 -22.71
CA PRO A 1018 79.02 32.51 -22.48
C PRO A 1018 78.98 33.67 -23.51
N ASN A 1019 78.12 33.65 -24.54
CA ASN A 1019 78.31 34.47 -25.75
C ASN A 1019 77.07 35.25 -26.30
N ASP A 1020 76.08 35.65 -25.48
CA ASP A 1020 75.11 36.69 -25.90
C ASP A 1020 75.51 38.10 -25.37
N PRO A 1021 75.87 39.07 -26.24
CA PRO A 1021 76.27 40.40 -25.85
C PRO A 1021 75.26 41.50 -26.25
N ASN A 1022 73.94 41.38 -26.00
CA ASN A 1022 73.02 42.51 -26.20
C ASN A 1022 71.85 42.68 -25.20
N SER A 1023 71.88 43.82 -24.50
CA SER A 1023 70.76 44.76 -24.20
C SER A 1023 69.31 44.25 -23.95
N GLY A 1024 68.61 44.61 -22.86
CA GLY A 1024 69.00 45.35 -21.65
C GLY A 1024 67.98 46.41 -21.18
N GLY A 1025 67.50 46.28 -19.92
CA GLY A 1025 66.50 47.16 -19.27
C GLY A 1025 65.06 46.87 -19.71
N SER A 1026 64.01 47.05 -18.90
CA SER A 1026 63.82 47.44 -17.48
C SER A 1026 62.47 46.86 -17.02
N GLY A 1027 62.15 46.56 -15.76
CA GLY A 1027 62.72 47.00 -14.49
C GLY A 1027 61.64 47.67 -13.63
N GLY A 1028 60.94 46.89 -12.78
CA GLY A 1028 59.95 47.39 -11.83
C GLY A 1028 59.18 46.26 -11.12
N ASN A 1029 59.29 46.21 -9.78
CA ASN A 1029 58.54 45.44 -8.77
C ASN A 1029 58.41 43.90 -8.93
N GLN A 1030 58.75 43.09 -7.93
CA GLN A 1030 58.02 42.79 -6.67
C GLN A 1030 56.68 42.07 -6.97
N ASP A 1031 56.37 40.89 -6.39
CA ASP A 1031 56.82 40.32 -5.10
C ASP A 1031 57.18 38.80 -5.12
N PRO A 1032 57.64 38.21 -3.99
CA PRO A 1032 58.06 36.79 -3.92
C PRO A 1032 56.98 35.85 -3.37
N ILE A 1033 57.08 34.54 -3.68
CA ILE A 1033 56.81 33.38 -2.80
C ILE A 1033 57.10 32.07 -3.58
N SER A 1034 57.44 30.99 -2.86
CA SER A 1034 57.64 29.56 -3.26
C SER A 1034 59.07 29.02 -3.07
N ALA A 1035 59.40 28.62 -1.82
CA ALA A 1035 60.69 28.00 -1.50
C ALA A 1035 60.64 27.09 -0.24
N ALA A 1036 59.64 26.21 -0.12
CA ALA A 1036 59.50 25.35 1.06
C ALA A 1036 58.71 24.03 0.85
N CYS A 1037 59.21 23.07 0.07
CA CYS A 1037 58.84 21.65 0.25
C CYS A 1037 59.84 20.66 -0.39
N ALA A 1038 60.97 20.36 0.27
CA ALA A 1038 61.95 19.38 -0.22
C ALA A 1038 62.98 18.89 0.84
N MET A 1039 62.57 18.31 1.97
CA MET A 1039 63.46 17.47 2.80
C MET A 1039 62.69 16.44 3.66
N LEU A 1040 62.71 15.15 3.28
CA LEU A 1040 63.13 14.02 4.13
C LEU A 1040 62.88 12.66 3.43
N ALA A 1041 63.93 12.11 2.80
CA ALA A 1041 63.91 10.75 2.26
C ALA A 1041 65.29 10.08 2.44
N THR A 1042 65.59 9.57 3.64
CA THR A 1042 66.63 8.52 3.82
C THR A 1042 66.59 7.89 5.21
N VAL A 1043 66.17 6.61 5.28
CA VAL A 1043 66.98 5.43 5.71
C VAL A 1043 66.00 4.28 5.98
N LEU A 1044 66.04 3.25 5.14
CA LEU A 1044 65.22 2.04 5.29
C LEU A 1044 66.16 0.82 5.33
N LEU A 1045 66.70 0.51 6.52
CA LEU A 1045 67.50 -0.71 6.76
C LEU A 1045 67.79 -0.95 8.27
N GLY A 1046 66.96 -1.75 8.96
CA GLY A 1046 67.35 -2.32 10.27
C GLY A 1046 66.20 -2.76 11.20
N ALA A 1047 66.09 -4.09 11.41
CA ALA A 1047 65.18 -4.78 12.34
C ALA A 1047 63.67 -4.64 12.03
N VAL A 1048 62.81 -5.66 12.16
CA VAL A 1048 62.96 -7.07 12.54
C VAL A 1048 63.45 -7.35 13.97
N LEU A 1049 62.62 -7.06 14.98
CA LEU A 1049 62.20 -8.04 16.00
C LEU A 1049 61.05 -7.51 16.89
N LEU A 1050 60.21 -8.43 17.40
CA LEU A 1050 59.21 -8.24 18.48
C LEU A 1050 58.01 -7.32 18.15
N GLY A 1051 56.81 -7.90 18.05
CA GLY A 1051 55.56 -7.13 17.84
C GLY A 1051 54.27 -7.94 17.70
N PHE A 1052 54.32 -9.25 17.40
CA PHE A 1052 53.12 -10.09 17.19
C PHE A 1052 52.83 -11.07 18.34
N LEU A 1053 51.60 -10.97 18.88
CA LEU A 1053 50.74 -11.96 19.57
C LEU A 1053 49.93 -11.19 20.65
N ALA A 1054 48.78 -10.58 20.33
CA ALA A 1054 47.47 -11.15 19.94
C ALA A 1054 46.58 -11.54 21.13
N ILE A 1055 45.35 -11.00 21.13
CA ILE A 1055 44.23 -11.47 21.96
C ILE A 1055 43.00 -11.55 21.04
N ALA A 1056 42.48 -12.77 20.88
CA ALA A 1056 41.08 -13.03 20.56
C ALA A 1056 40.55 -14.00 21.63
N ALA A 1057 39.31 -13.82 22.07
CA ALA A 1057 38.66 -14.70 23.05
C ALA A 1057 38.16 -16.00 22.35
N PRO A 1058 37.75 -17.07 23.07
CA PRO A 1058 36.67 -17.05 24.06
C PRO A 1058 37.01 -17.71 25.41
N GLY A 1059 36.11 -17.59 26.39
CA GLY A 1059 36.31 -18.06 27.77
C GLY A 1059 35.80 -19.47 28.08
N LEU A 1060 36.16 -19.97 29.27
CA LEU A 1060 35.60 -21.18 29.89
C LEU A 1060 35.54 -21.02 31.43
N ARG A 1061 34.54 -21.65 32.06
CA ARG A 1061 34.21 -21.50 33.50
C ARG A 1061 35.25 -22.15 34.44
N ALA A 1062 35.53 -21.53 35.60
CA ALA A 1062 34.98 -21.94 36.91
C ALA A 1062 35.87 -21.65 38.16
N LYS A 1063 35.18 -21.30 39.27
CA LYS A 1063 35.47 -21.56 40.71
C LYS A 1063 36.55 -20.79 41.49
N GLU A 1064 36.11 -20.39 42.70
CA GLU A 1064 36.83 -20.25 43.99
C GLU A 1064 37.90 -19.13 44.08
N ASP A 1065 37.81 -18.15 44.99
CA ASP A 1065 36.84 -17.86 46.09
C ASP A 1065 36.35 -16.40 46.05
#